data_AF-A0A931M9H2-F1
#
_entry.id   AF-A0A931M9H2-F1
#
_cell.length_a   1.000
_cell.length_b   1.000
_cell.length_c   1.000
_cell.angle_alpha   90.00
_cell.angle_beta   90.00
_cell.angle_gamma   90.00
#
_symmetry.space_group_name_H-M   'P 1'
#
loop_
_entity.id
_entity.type
_entity.pdbx_description
1 polymer ?
#
loop_
_entity_poly.entity_id
_entity_poly.type
_entity_poly.pdbx_seq_one_letter_code
_entity_poly.pdbx_strand_id
1 'polypeptide(L)'
;MRYLRVLYSTIVILLIPFNNCCTQPNVKSTVIEEKGAPAQNNYSGTTYAIIVGISSYHYIKSLTYADKDAELFKEFLMSLSGGSVKDSNIIMLLNEKATSTNFYLNAIGEWIAQKNFKAGDKLYIYFSGHGDARDNREYHLLTYDTKPDQNNYRATGTIRMYELKNTIADITEKGVKTILIIDACRTDDLPTNPNKAYNYNGITETRVGELLLLSASGGQKSIEDRAIGNGHGLFTWNLIDGLNGRADAELLGNKDGVVTYGELGTWLKITVATTASDKYHNEQVPTFYDVDSKFSLAKVDSSYYSKWMLAKSLNSGSGNDVAMNDNASGKKGGGGKTDSSALLIYNDFLNAMKKNILTGTKSAEMFYDSLQKIFPGQEVTNDARYQLASAFIDFGQEKINLHVSGKENKRTVETLKNQIAGEKENSVLSESVLRMERVVNEKFTQAGYLMEKGINLLKNSNPIYLNGLRAKAKFLKAKGYYEAEPGNALTLTEAKQMAYEARTIDPEAAYINYLLGLLLALDYKPDSAVYYEHLASLQAPNWAYPLNQLGREFEKKFNYDSAIVYYKKAIETDYNFIDSYNNLAIVFKGIGKYDSAETYCRRGIKLDPEYIYLYCNLADVMKETKRYDSAERIYKKAIAINPRYIYPYNNLGISFDNQHKYDSALKYYKLALDIDPNYSYSLSNIASAYREMKSYDSAFKYYRKAIALNPESAYDLNGIGIIFYNQKIYDSAITYYKKAYEADPTYKYSLYNIGLIYYDQNKFDSSKNYHLQTIKVDPQYISSYNYLGLCYEKLNQPDSAFYYYRKAIGLNKDYHYAYYNIGYLYQTKTKYDSAEYYLKMAHSINPKGTGIINSLGYNYELKLQYDSAAYYYSKLPGMDTSYINPSDLNKIGLCYYNAKQNDSAMVYYRLALKKDPQYPYSLNNIGLIFSQQLKFDSALVYYFKSLAANSPLVPNLYNNIGYTYQQLKKYDSSLYYLRKCLSADPGFASAYYNLGYTYELKGMLDSAIYNNKKYLSIAGPDAKVNMYIAMLYEKQEKSDSALVYYKNYYNMGNAGGAYYIGNIYYGRSKFDSSIFYYEKTYDFYKDSSGSTTFERLGYSYLRKNGLDKSLYYFNAADRLYHNANTKYNLCCYYSLAGDKPKALDYFEQALKNNFTNFDHIQIDKDLDPIRQEAKFIELLKQYFPDKYK
;
A
#
# COMPACT_ATOMS: atom_id res chain seq x y z
N MET A 1 -8.83 23.36 -3.91
CA MET A 1 -10.18 23.96 -3.82
C MET A 1 -11.13 23.14 -4.69
N ARG A 2 -12.37 22.92 -4.23
CA ARG A 2 -13.40 21.96 -4.71
C ARG A 2 -13.12 20.49 -4.37
N TYR A 3 -13.46 20.11 -3.14
CA TYR A 3 -14.10 18.85 -2.68
C TYR A 3 -13.93 18.77 -1.15
N LEU A 4 -14.65 19.65 -0.44
CA LEU A 4 -14.71 19.71 1.03
C LEU A 4 -16.09 20.27 1.39
N ARG A 5 -17.14 19.50 1.10
CA ARG A 5 -18.54 19.89 1.40
C ARG A 5 -19.55 18.73 1.31
N VAL A 6 -19.21 17.52 1.76
CA VAL A 6 -20.21 16.46 2.02
C VAL A 6 -19.70 15.57 3.15
N LEU A 7 -20.04 15.91 4.39
CA LEU A 7 -20.17 15.02 5.57
C LEU A 7 -20.56 15.88 6.79
N TYR A 8 -21.66 16.60 6.65
CA TYR A 8 -22.42 17.23 7.74
C TYR A 8 -23.88 16.99 7.39
N SER A 9 -24.43 15.81 7.72
CA SER A 9 -25.88 15.52 7.78
C SER A 9 -26.15 14.02 7.84
N THR A 10 -25.95 13.38 8.99
CA THR A 10 -26.86 12.34 9.54
C THR A 10 -26.31 11.78 10.85
N ILE A 11 -26.63 12.42 11.98
CA ILE A 11 -26.87 11.69 13.23
C ILE A 11 -28.16 12.24 13.83
N VAL A 12 -29.09 11.31 14.02
CA VAL A 12 -30.43 11.48 14.54
C VAL A 12 -30.38 12.04 15.96
N ILE A 13 -31.16 13.11 16.15
CA ILE A 13 -31.49 13.73 17.42
C ILE A 13 -32.26 12.71 18.27
N LEU A 14 -31.63 12.22 19.34
CA LEU A 14 -32.34 11.71 20.52
C LEU A 14 -32.34 12.82 21.56
N LEU A 15 -33.47 13.53 21.61
CA LEU A 15 -33.83 14.51 22.61
C LEU A 15 -33.87 13.85 24.00
N ILE A 16 -32.90 14.20 24.84
CA ILE A 16 -33.04 14.27 26.30
C ILE A 16 -32.57 15.67 26.69
N PRO A 17 -33.31 16.41 27.53
CA PRO A 17 -33.19 17.85 27.60
C PRO A 17 -31.85 18.25 28.22
N PHE A 18 -31.12 19.11 27.51
CA PHE A 18 -30.10 19.97 28.10
C PHE A 18 -30.78 20.90 29.10
N ASN A 19 -30.87 20.46 30.35
CA ASN A 19 -30.86 21.42 31.44
C ASN A 19 -29.46 22.03 31.46
N ASN A 20 -29.40 23.35 31.25
CA ASN A 20 -28.24 24.19 31.51
C ASN A 20 -27.71 23.88 32.91
N CYS A 21 -26.66 23.07 32.98
CA CYS A 21 -25.76 22.97 34.13
C CYS A 21 -24.33 23.16 33.63
N CYS A 22 -24.10 24.28 32.95
CA CYS A 22 -22.87 25.02 33.18
C CYS A 22 -22.94 25.51 34.63
N THR A 23 -22.55 24.68 35.59
CA THR A 23 -22.08 25.21 36.87
C THR A 23 -20.75 25.90 36.59
N GLN A 24 -20.83 27.16 36.14
CA GLN A 24 -19.87 28.13 36.64
C GLN A 24 -19.87 27.97 38.16
N PRO A 25 -18.71 27.84 38.84
CA PRO A 25 -18.70 28.37 40.19
C PRO A 25 -19.08 29.84 40.01
N ASN A 26 -20.21 30.23 40.60
CA ASN A 26 -20.61 31.62 40.75
C ASN A 26 -19.44 32.37 41.39
N VAL A 27 -18.50 32.85 40.58
CA VAL A 27 -17.77 34.06 40.90
C VAL A 27 -18.84 35.11 40.72
N LYS A 28 -19.49 35.46 41.83
CA LYS A 28 -20.21 36.73 41.90
C LYS A 28 -19.25 37.75 41.31
N SER A 29 -19.57 38.26 40.14
CA SER A 29 -19.14 39.58 39.73
C SER A 29 -19.82 40.53 40.71
N THR A 30 -19.27 40.63 41.92
CA THR A 30 -19.43 41.83 42.72
C THR A 30 -18.78 42.91 41.87
N VAL A 31 -19.62 43.60 41.10
CA VAL A 31 -19.42 45.01 40.84
C VAL A 31 -19.09 45.61 42.20
N ILE A 32 -17.82 45.87 42.43
CA ILE A 32 -17.40 46.68 43.57
C ILE A 32 -17.88 48.07 43.18
N GLU A 33 -19.08 48.42 43.66
CA GLU A 33 -19.42 49.82 43.87
C GLU A 33 -18.26 50.45 44.63
N GLU A 34 -17.76 51.59 44.12
CA GLU A 34 -16.77 52.44 44.77
C GLU A 34 -17.21 52.79 46.19
N LYS A 35 -16.90 51.93 47.15
CA LYS A 35 -16.89 52.29 48.56
C LYS A 35 -15.50 52.80 48.87
N GLY A 36 -15.41 54.13 48.91
CA GLY A 36 -14.44 54.99 49.57
C GLY A 36 -13.04 54.39 49.81
N ALA A 37 -12.04 54.99 49.17
CA ALA A 37 -10.63 54.84 49.50
C ALA A 37 -10.43 54.81 51.03
N PRO A 38 -9.84 53.74 51.60
CA PRO A 38 -9.41 53.80 52.99
C PRO A 38 -8.24 54.79 53.10
N ALA A 39 -8.31 55.59 54.16
CA ALA A 39 -7.35 56.63 54.50
C ALA A 39 -5.89 56.13 54.47
N GLN A 40 -4.97 57.07 54.21
CA GLN A 40 -3.52 56.91 54.30
C GLN A 40 -3.12 56.14 55.58
N ASN A 41 -2.80 54.85 55.43
CA ASN A 41 -2.31 54.02 56.53
C ASN A 41 -0.80 53.84 56.39
N ASN A 42 -0.06 54.39 57.35
CA ASN A 42 1.34 54.04 57.58
C ASN A 42 1.43 52.56 57.99
N TYR A 43 1.83 51.70 57.05
CA TYR A 43 2.09 50.27 57.28
C TYR A 43 3.34 50.11 58.18
N SER A 44 3.12 49.99 59.49
CA SER A 44 4.16 49.76 60.51
C SER A 44 4.17 48.33 61.07
N GLY A 45 3.50 47.39 60.37
CA GLY A 45 3.41 45.99 60.77
C GLY A 45 4.69 45.19 60.52
N THR A 46 4.66 43.92 60.91
CA THR A 46 5.79 42.99 60.73
C THR A 46 5.93 42.62 59.25
N THR A 47 7.16 42.55 58.77
CA THR A 47 7.47 42.08 57.42
C THR A 47 7.83 40.59 57.43
N TYR A 48 7.28 39.86 56.46
CA TYR A 48 7.51 38.45 56.22
C TYR A 48 7.90 38.23 54.75
N ALA A 49 8.65 37.17 54.44
CA ALA A 49 9.00 36.84 53.07
C ALA A 49 9.02 35.34 52.77
N ILE A 50 8.47 34.97 51.61
CA ILE A 50 8.69 33.69 50.94
C ILE A 50 9.60 33.96 49.75
N ILE A 51 10.76 33.32 49.73
CA ILE A 51 11.77 33.52 48.70
C ILE A 51 12.04 32.17 48.02
N VAL A 52 11.91 32.13 46.71
CA VAL A 52 12.16 30.94 45.88
C VAL A 52 13.21 31.29 44.83
N GLY A 53 14.26 30.48 44.75
CA GLY A 53 15.35 30.64 43.78
C GLY A 53 15.81 29.32 43.20
N ILE A 54 15.77 29.17 41.89
CA ILE A 54 16.00 27.87 41.24
C ILE A 54 16.94 28.03 40.06
N SER A 55 18.20 27.69 40.28
CA SER A 55 19.21 27.59 39.22
C SER A 55 19.28 26.17 38.67
N SER A 56 19.37 25.17 39.56
CA SER A 56 19.44 23.77 39.17
C SER A 56 18.04 23.19 39.01
N TYR A 57 17.72 22.68 37.82
CA TYR A 57 16.47 21.98 37.52
C TYR A 57 16.69 20.49 37.24
N HIS A 58 15.74 19.63 37.61
CA HIS A 58 15.90 18.19 37.43
C HIS A 58 15.65 17.74 35.97
N TYR A 59 14.63 18.32 35.31
CA TYR A 59 14.18 17.85 33.99
C TYR A 59 14.28 18.90 32.87
N ILE A 60 14.55 20.16 33.22
CA ILE A 60 14.72 21.26 32.25
C ILE A 60 16.09 21.88 32.34
N LYS A 61 16.41 22.70 31.33
CA LYS A 61 17.61 23.49 31.31
C LYS A 61 17.74 24.29 32.61
N SER A 62 18.92 24.21 33.21
CA SER A 62 19.25 24.95 34.43
C SER A 62 19.59 26.40 34.10
N LEU A 63 19.26 27.30 35.04
CA LEU A 63 19.72 28.69 35.06
C LEU A 63 21.05 28.81 35.78
N THR A 64 21.65 29.99 35.73
CA THR A 64 23.00 30.18 36.26
C THR A 64 22.99 30.88 37.62
N TYR A 65 22.08 31.86 37.83
CA TYR A 65 22.16 32.75 38.99
C TYR A 65 20.84 33.01 39.74
N ALA A 66 19.73 32.37 39.36
CA ALA A 66 18.44 32.57 40.02
C ALA A 66 18.47 32.25 41.53
N ASP A 67 19.13 31.18 41.96
CA ASP A 67 19.35 30.91 43.39
C ASP A 67 20.15 32.02 44.11
N LYS A 68 21.17 32.59 43.46
CA LYS A 68 21.91 33.74 43.99
C LYS A 68 21.08 35.03 44.03
N ASP A 69 20.17 35.23 43.07
CA ASP A 69 19.26 36.36 43.05
C ASP A 69 18.28 36.31 44.24
N ALA A 70 17.79 35.11 44.58
CA ALA A 70 17.04 34.86 45.82
C ALA A 70 17.85 35.14 47.09
N GLU A 71 19.12 34.71 47.15
CA GLU A 71 20.02 35.01 48.27
C GLU A 71 20.24 36.53 48.42
N LEU A 72 20.51 37.23 47.32
CA LEU A 72 20.70 38.68 47.30
C LEU A 72 19.45 39.43 47.79
N PHE A 73 18.25 38.98 47.39
CA PHE A 73 17.00 39.56 47.86
C PHE A 73 16.77 39.32 49.36
N LYS A 74 17.13 38.14 49.87
CA LYS A 74 17.11 37.84 51.32
C LYS A 74 18.04 38.77 52.09
N GLU A 75 19.29 38.93 51.63
CA GLU A 75 20.28 39.81 52.26
C GLU A 75 19.77 41.25 52.34
N PHE A 76 19.15 41.74 51.27
CA PHE A 76 18.53 43.06 51.26
C PHE A 76 17.48 43.20 52.36
N LEU A 77 16.51 42.28 52.47
CA LEU A 77 15.46 42.36 53.50
C LEU A 77 16.02 42.36 54.93
N MET A 78 17.12 41.65 55.17
CA MET A 78 17.78 41.61 56.48
C MET A 78 18.62 42.86 56.78
N SER A 79 18.92 43.68 55.77
CA SER A 79 19.67 44.93 55.94
C SER A 79 18.86 46.04 56.61
N LEU A 80 19.54 47.13 57.01
CA LEU A 80 18.87 48.32 57.54
C LEU A 80 17.90 48.93 56.51
N SER A 81 18.30 49.01 55.24
CA SER A 81 17.46 49.54 54.16
C SER A 81 16.25 48.66 53.85
N GLY A 82 16.38 47.34 54.01
CA GLY A 82 15.28 46.38 53.84
C GLY A 82 14.38 46.20 55.07
N GLY A 83 14.59 46.98 56.13
CA GLY A 83 13.74 46.97 57.33
C GLY A 83 14.16 45.97 58.41
N SER A 84 15.37 45.40 58.32
CA SER A 84 15.95 44.49 59.32
C SER A 84 15.04 43.29 59.63
N VAL A 85 14.50 42.67 58.57
CA VAL A 85 13.60 41.53 58.69
C VAL A 85 14.33 40.37 59.39
N LYS A 86 13.71 39.82 60.44
CA LYS A 86 14.27 38.67 61.18
C LYS A 86 14.33 37.45 60.27
N ASP A 87 15.40 36.66 60.37
CA ASP A 87 15.55 35.41 59.60
C ASP A 87 14.38 34.44 59.85
N SER A 88 13.82 34.39 61.06
CA SER A 88 12.62 33.58 61.40
C SER A 88 11.33 34.01 60.66
N ASN A 89 11.34 35.20 60.07
CA ASN A 89 10.25 35.76 59.26
C ASN A 89 10.52 35.62 57.75
N ILE A 90 11.57 34.88 57.37
CA ILE A 90 11.86 34.55 55.98
C ILE A 90 11.88 33.02 55.82
N ILE A 91 11.16 32.48 54.84
CA ILE A 91 11.37 31.11 54.37
C ILE A 91 11.97 31.15 52.97
N MET A 92 13.02 30.36 52.76
CA MET A 92 13.75 30.31 51.50
C MET A 92 13.81 28.89 50.97
N LEU A 93 13.37 28.70 49.73
CA LEU A 93 13.40 27.43 49.01
C LEU A 93 14.34 27.55 47.81
N LEU A 94 15.47 26.85 47.85
CA LEU A 94 16.47 26.88 46.79
C LEU A 94 16.62 25.53 46.09
N ASN A 95 16.78 25.56 44.76
CA ASN A 95 17.14 24.40 43.93
C ASN A 95 16.30 23.14 44.27
N GLU A 96 16.93 22.02 44.62
CA GLU A 96 16.28 20.75 45.00
C GLU A 96 15.22 20.84 46.11
N LYS A 97 15.27 21.88 46.95
CA LYS A 97 14.26 22.12 47.99
C LYS A 97 13.05 22.90 47.47
N ALA A 98 13.18 23.58 46.34
CA ALA A 98 12.13 24.35 45.71
C ALA A 98 11.23 23.47 44.83
N THR A 99 10.65 22.42 45.41
CA THR A 99 9.60 21.61 44.76
C THR A 99 8.24 22.27 44.92
N SER A 100 7.31 21.94 44.02
CA SER A 100 5.92 22.41 44.12
C SER A 100 5.28 22.02 45.46
N THR A 101 5.55 20.80 45.91
CA THR A 101 5.10 20.27 47.20
C THR A 101 5.65 21.08 48.36
N ASN A 102 6.96 21.33 48.42
CA ASN A 102 7.55 22.12 49.50
C ASN A 102 7.07 23.58 49.51
N PHE A 103 6.78 24.16 48.35
CA PHE A 103 6.17 25.48 48.29
C PHE A 103 4.77 25.49 48.94
N TYR A 104 3.86 24.63 48.48
CA TYR A 104 2.48 24.63 48.97
C TYR A 104 2.34 24.08 50.39
N LEU A 105 3.13 23.08 50.78
CA LEU A 105 3.05 22.46 52.11
C LEU A 105 3.89 23.19 53.13
N ASN A 106 5.17 23.41 52.87
CA ASN A 106 6.08 23.92 53.89
C ASN A 106 5.99 25.46 53.95
N ALA A 107 6.03 26.16 52.81
CA ALA A 107 5.95 27.63 52.81
C ALA A 107 4.54 28.15 53.07
N ILE A 108 3.55 27.68 52.29
CA ILE A 108 2.16 28.14 52.42
C ILE A 108 1.38 27.41 53.52
N GLY A 109 1.48 26.08 53.60
CA GLY A 109 0.64 25.27 54.47
C GLY A 109 1.08 25.22 55.93
N GLU A 110 2.39 25.26 56.19
CA GLU A 110 2.98 25.17 57.53
C GLU A 110 3.49 26.53 57.99
N TRP A 111 4.46 27.11 57.27
CA TRP A 111 5.16 28.30 57.71
C TRP A 111 4.24 29.52 57.76
N ILE A 112 3.45 29.78 56.72
CA ILE A 112 2.42 30.84 56.73
C ILE A 112 1.36 30.59 57.82
N ALA A 113 0.92 29.35 58.00
CA ALA A 113 -0.12 29.01 58.98
C ALA A 113 0.33 29.28 60.43
N GLN A 114 1.64 29.18 60.69
CA GLN A 114 2.22 29.56 61.98
C GLN A 114 2.34 31.09 62.17
N LYS A 115 2.17 31.89 61.11
CA LYS A 115 2.24 33.36 61.21
C LYS A 115 0.87 33.93 61.55
N ASN A 116 0.81 34.67 62.66
CA ASN A 116 -0.40 35.39 63.08
C ASN A 116 -0.48 36.75 62.38
N PHE A 117 -0.79 36.74 61.08
CA PHE A 117 -0.90 37.95 60.26
C PHE A 117 -1.92 38.95 60.80
N LYS A 118 -1.54 40.24 60.80
CA LYS A 118 -2.38 41.35 61.25
C LYS A 118 -2.47 42.43 60.17
N ALA A 119 -3.54 43.22 60.23
CA ALA A 119 -3.69 44.39 59.39
C ALA A 119 -2.48 45.34 59.55
N GLY A 120 -1.87 45.74 58.43
CA GLY A 120 -0.65 46.56 58.41
C GLY A 120 0.66 45.78 58.24
N ASP A 121 0.64 44.44 58.35
CA ASP A 121 1.79 43.58 58.02
C ASP A 121 2.10 43.61 56.51
N LYS A 122 3.34 43.22 56.16
CA LYS A 122 3.81 43.08 54.77
C LYS A 122 4.24 41.64 54.49
N LEU A 123 3.88 41.09 53.33
CA LEU A 123 4.35 39.79 52.86
C LEU A 123 5.00 39.92 51.48
N TYR A 124 6.30 39.66 51.39
CA TYR A 124 7.01 39.51 50.12
C TYR A 124 6.90 38.07 49.63
N ILE A 125 6.55 37.89 48.36
CA ILE A 125 6.67 36.61 47.65
C ILE A 125 7.60 36.88 46.47
N TYR A 126 8.85 36.44 46.60
CA TYR A 126 9.88 36.60 45.58
C TYR A 126 10.15 35.26 44.91
N PHE A 127 10.05 35.22 43.59
CA PHE A 127 10.38 34.05 42.79
C PHE A 127 11.41 34.41 41.73
N SER A 128 12.51 33.67 41.69
CA SER A 128 13.54 33.73 40.64
C SER A 128 13.75 32.34 40.06
N GLY A 129 13.63 32.22 38.73
CA GLY A 129 13.67 30.91 38.07
C GLY A 129 13.01 30.90 36.70
N HIS A 130 12.41 29.77 36.34
CA HIS A 130 11.61 29.64 35.12
C HIS A 130 10.12 29.86 35.35
N GLY A 131 9.47 30.46 34.36
CA GLY A 131 8.03 30.61 34.30
C GLY A 131 7.51 30.35 32.89
N ASP A 132 6.27 29.88 32.79
CA ASP A 132 5.66 29.50 31.52
C ASP A 132 4.13 29.59 31.53
N ALA A 133 3.52 29.68 30.35
CA ALA A 133 2.07 29.78 30.21
C ALA A 133 1.53 28.89 29.10
N ARG A 134 0.58 28.01 29.46
CA ARG A 134 -0.08 27.13 28.48
C ARG A 134 -0.90 27.92 27.46
N ASP A 135 -1.61 28.94 27.94
CA ASP A 135 -2.40 29.88 27.17
C ASP A 135 -2.52 31.24 27.91
N ASN A 136 -3.39 32.14 27.45
CA ASN A 136 -3.60 33.45 28.09
C ASN A 136 -4.18 33.38 29.53
N ARG A 137 -4.63 32.21 29.99
CA ARG A 137 -5.33 32.01 31.27
C ARG A 137 -4.47 31.31 32.32
N GLU A 138 -3.63 30.35 31.90
CA GLU A 138 -2.85 29.53 32.83
C GLU A 138 -1.35 29.85 32.79
N TYR A 139 -0.85 30.50 33.85
CA TYR A 139 0.57 30.72 34.09
C TYR A 139 1.10 29.89 35.26
N HIS A 140 2.30 29.36 35.09
CA HIS A 140 2.98 28.45 35.98
C HIS A 140 4.40 28.96 36.28
N LEU A 141 4.75 29.03 37.56
CA LEU A 141 6.14 29.16 37.99
C LEU A 141 6.71 27.75 38.13
N LEU A 142 7.83 27.48 37.48
CA LEU A 142 8.38 26.13 37.36
C LEU A 142 9.32 25.86 38.53
N THR A 143 9.00 24.81 39.27
CA THR A 143 9.75 24.31 40.43
C THR A 143 10.79 23.27 40.02
N TYR A 144 11.67 22.87 40.94
CA TYR A 144 12.75 21.90 40.68
C TYR A 144 12.28 20.60 40.03
N ASP A 145 11.13 20.11 40.48
CA ASP A 145 10.44 18.89 40.06
C ASP A 145 9.56 19.07 38.82
N THR A 146 9.55 20.26 38.21
CA THR A 146 8.85 20.50 36.95
C THR A 146 9.48 19.68 35.84
N LYS A 147 8.64 18.90 35.18
CA LYS A 147 8.96 18.26 33.90
C LYS A 147 7.99 18.75 32.85
N PRO A 148 8.27 19.86 32.16
CA PRO A 148 7.40 20.37 31.12
C PRO A 148 7.65 19.53 29.87
N ASP A 149 7.25 18.26 29.91
CA ASP A 149 7.03 17.53 28.68
C ASP A 149 5.79 18.15 28.05
N GLN A 150 5.98 18.83 26.92
CA GLN A 150 4.94 18.84 25.90
C GLN A 150 3.60 19.54 26.30
N ASN A 151 3.67 20.57 27.18
CA ASN A 151 2.56 21.37 27.73
C ASN A 151 1.70 20.69 28.81
N ASN A 152 2.21 19.66 29.50
CA ASN A 152 1.47 18.97 30.55
C ASN A 152 1.69 19.56 31.97
N TYR A 153 1.57 20.88 32.12
CA TYR A 153 1.89 21.57 33.40
C TYR A 153 1.04 21.13 34.59
N ARG A 154 -0.21 20.69 34.34
CA ARG A 154 -1.09 20.16 35.40
C ARG A 154 -0.66 18.78 35.90
N ALA A 155 0.05 18.02 35.07
CA ALA A 155 0.59 16.74 35.49
C ALA A 155 1.82 16.87 36.38
N THR A 156 2.57 17.98 36.29
CA THR A 156 3.91 18.09 36.86
C THR A 156 3.95 19.00 38.09
N GLY A 157 5.09 19.07 38.76
CA GLY A 157 5.29 19.99 39.87
C GLY A 157 5.42 21.40 39.33
N THR A 158 4.45 22.28 39.59
CA THR A 158 4.53 23.72 39.28
C THR A 158 3.79 24.50 40.36
N ILE A 159 4.10 25.78 40.51
CA ILE A 159 3.27 26.72 41.28
C ILE A 159 2.31 27.38 40.29
N ARG A 160 1.03 27.05 40.41
CA ARG A 160 -0.02 27.59 39.54
C ARG A 160 -0.40 28.98 40.03
N MET A 161 -0.32 29.97 39.14
CA MET A 161 -0.63 31.35 39.50
C MET A 161 -2.05 31.50 40.05
N TYR A 162 -3.01 30.72 39.54
CA TYR A 162 -4.38 30.68 40.06
C TYR A 162 -4.45 30.30 41.55
N GLU A 163 -3.72 29.26 41.97
CA GLU A 163 -3.73 28.80 43.37
C GLU A 163 -2.97 29.75 44.29
N LEU A 164 -1.84 30.26 43.81
CA LEU A 164 -1.07 31.27 44.52
C LEU A 164 -1.91 32.53 44.76
N LYS A 165 -2.61 33.04 43.73
CA LYS A 165 -3.47 34.22 43.85
C LYS A 165 -4.65 34.05 44.79
N ASN A 166 -5.24 32.85 44.85
CA ASN A 166 -6.26 32.57 45.86
C ASN A 166 -5.69 32.63 47.27
N THR A 167 -4.47 32.11 47.46
CA THR A 167 -3.77 32.23 48.76
C THR A 167 -3.46 33.68 49.10
N ILE A 168 -3.02 34.48 48.12
CA ILE A 168 -2.76 35.91 48.30
C ILE A 168 -4.04 36.63 48.74
N ALA A 169 -5.19 36.32 48.13
CA ALA A 169 -6.46 36.93 48.50
C ALA A 169 -6.87 36.67 49.95
N ASP A 170 -6.75 35.42 50.41
CA ASP A 170 -7.05 35.06 51.81
C ASP A 170 -6.14 35.82 52.81
N ILE A 171 -4.93 36.19 52.37
CA ILE A 171 -3.97 36.97 53.17
C ILE A 171 -4.30 38.47 53.10
N THR A 172 -4.61 39.00 51.92
CA THR A 172 -4.94 40.44 51.76
C THR A 172 -6.26 40.80 52.42
N GLU A 173 -7.23 39.88 52.51
CA GLU A 173 -8.47 40.06 53.30
C GLU A 173 -8.20 40.33 54.78
N LYS A 174 -7.05 39.90 55.33
CA LYS A 174 -6.63 40.18 56.71
C LYS A 174 -5.98 41.57 56.87
N GLY A 175 -5.94 42.38 55.81
CA GLY A 175 -5.31 43.70 55.80
C GLY A 175 -3.78 43.68 55.66
N VAL A 176 -3.21 42.57 55.20
CA VAL A 176 -1.77 42.43 54.88
C VAL A 176 -1.53 42.95 53.46
N LYS A 177 -0.52 43.80 53.26
CA LYS A 177 -0.09 44.18 51.91
C LYS A 177 0.85 43.09 51.37
N THR A 178 0.49 42.47 50.25
CA THR A 178 1.29 41.41 49.62
C THR A 178 2.04 41.97 48.43
N ILE A 179 3.35 41.71 48.35
CA ILE A 179 4.23 42.17 47.28
C ILE A 179 4.77 40.94 46.54
N LEU A 180 4.24 40.69 45.35
CA LEU A 180 4.62 39.59 44.48
C LEU A 180 5.65 40.08 43.46
N ILE A 181 6.87 39.55 43.55
CA ILE A 181 7.99 39.87 42.65
C ILE A 181 8.38 38.61 41.90
N ILE A 182 8.27 38.65 40.57
CA ILE A 182 8.53 37.51 39.70
C ILE A 182 9.69 37.87 38.76
N ASP A 183 10.87 37.33 39.06
CA ASP A 183 12.02 37.27 38.16
C ASP A 183 12.10 35.93 37.44
N ALA A 184 11.09 35.67 36.61
CA ALA A 184 10.98 34.40 35.89
C ALA A 184 11.40 34.56 34.43
N CYS A 185 12.41 33.81 33.99
CA CYS A 185 12.82 33.75 32.59
C CYS A 185 12.01 32.69 31.83
N ARG A 186 11.56 33.04 30.61
CA ARG A 186 10.98 32.07 29.67
C ARG A 186 12.11 31.45 28.84
N THR A 187 12.30 30.14 28.94
CA THR A 187 13.28 29.44 28.09
C THR A 187 12.72 29.11 26.72
N ASP A 188 13.60 28.98 25.73
CA ASP A 188 13.25 28.47 24.39
C ASP A 188 12.98 26.96 24.38
N ASP A 189 13.33 26.25 25.46
CA ASP A 189 13.13 24.80 25.64
C ASP A 189 11.74 24.47 26.21
N LEU A 190 10.92 25.48 26.46
CA LEU A 190 9.59 25.34 27.00
C LEU A 190 8.58 25.00 25.91
N PRO A 191 7.57 24.14 26.21
CA PRO A 191 6.69 23.61 25.18
C PRO A 191 5.70 24.63 24.62
N THR A 192 5.72 25.89 25.04
CA THR A 192 4.89 26.95 24.46
C THR A 192 5.63 27.63 23.32
N ASN A 193 5.00 27.74 22.14
CA ASN A 193 5.65 28.24 20.91
C ASN A 193 6.41 29.56 21.20
N PRO A 194 7.75 29.60 21.01
CA PRO A 194 8.55 30.79 21.31
C PRO A 194 8.12 32.01 20.50
N ASN A 195 7.43 31.81 19.37
CA ASN A 195 6.91 32.86 18.50
C ASN A 195 5.49 33.33 18.83
N LYS A 196 4.83 32.77 19.87
CA LYS A 196 3.54 33.26 20.38
C LYS A 196 3.73 34.01 21.70
N ALA A 197 3.56 35.32 21.64
CA ALA A 197 3.35 36.17 22.82
C ALA A 197 1.91 35.96 23.31
N TYR A 198 1.74 35.28 24.44
CA TYR A 198 0.47 35.21 25.13
C TYR A 198 0.30 36.47 25.99
N ASN A 199 -0.91 37.03 26.00
CA ASN A 199 -1.25 38.19 26.82
C ASN A 199 -1.81 37.63 28.15
N TYR A 200 -0.97 37.62 29.18
CA TYR A 200 -1.15 36.77 30.37
C TYR A 200 -2.15 37.33 31.39
N ASN A 201 -3.44 37.35 31.04
CA ASN A 201 -4.49 37.87 31.92
C ASN A 201 -4.45 37.26 33.33
N GLY A 202 -4.10 35.97 33.46
CA GLY A 202 -3.98 35.30 34.76
C GLY A 202 -2.81 35.78 35.64
N ILE A 203 -1.74 36.34 35.06
CA ILE A 203 -0.64 36.97 35.82
C ILE A 203 -0.96 38.43 36.09
N THR A 204 -1.48 39.15 35.10
CA THR A 204 -1.62 40.62 35.16
C THR A 204 -2.83 41.10 35.97
N GLU A 205 -3.78 40.22 36.29
CA GLU A 205 -4.91 40.53 37.18
C GLU A 205 -4.44 40.81 38.62
N THR A 206 -4.54 42.05 39.10
CA THR A 206 -4.19 42.40 40.49
C THR A 206 -5.39 42.32 41.41
N ARG A 207 -5.20 41.78 42.62
CA ARG A 207 -6.21 41.79 43.68
C ARG A 207 -6.06 43.01 44.59
N VAL A 208 -7.13 43.36 45.30
CA VAL A 208 -7.08 44.42 46.32
C VAL A 208 -6.03 44.05 47.39
N GLY A 209 -5.06 44.93 47.61
CA GLY A 209 -3.96 44.71 48.56
C GLY A 209 -2.72 44.00 47.99
N GLU A 210 -2.73 43.63 46.70
CA GLU A 210 -1.60 42.99 46.00
C GLU A 210 -0.79 44.02 45.18
N LEU A 211 0.53 43.99 45.30
CA LEU A 211 1.49 44.66 44.42
C LEU A 211 2.18 43.62 43.55
N LEU A 212 2.26 43.85 42.23
CA LEU A 212 2.87 42.89 41.31
C LEU A 212 3.98 43.51 40.45
N LEU A 213 5.20 42.98 40.61
CA LEU A 213 6.37 43.29 39.79
C LEU A 213 6.78 42.09 38.93
N LEU A 214 6.96 42.32 37.64
CA LEU A 214 7.52 41.35 36.70
C LEU A 214 8.85 41.86 36.16
N SER A 215 9.86 40.97 36.06
CA SER A 215 11.19 41.33 35.57
C SER A 215 11.26 41.71 34.10
N ALA A 216 10.25 41.32 33.31
CA ALA A 216 10.14 41.60 31.89
C ALA A 216 8.67 41.66 31.42
N SER A 217 8.42 42.32 30.29
CA SER A 217 7.10 42.37 29.65
C SER A 217 6.81 41.07 28.88
N GLY A 218 5.56 40.86 28.47
CA GLY A 218 5.17 39.64 27.75
C GLY A 218 5.97 39.44 26.46
N GLY A 219 6.72 38.33 26.37
CA GLY A 219 7.54 37.97 25.21
C GLY A 219 9.02 38.38 25.29
N GLN A 220 9.44 39.03 26.38
CA GLN A 220 10.85 39.41 26.63
C GLN A 220 11.56 38.40 27.55
N LYS A 221 12.89 38.29 27.44
CA LYS A 221 13.72 37.38 28.25
C LYS A 221 14.33 38.12 29.44
N SER A 222 14.45 37.45 30.59
CA SER A 222 15.25 37.97 31.71
C SER A 222 16.73 37.67 31.46
N ILE A 223 17.58 38.69 31.56
CA ILE A 223 19.02 38.62 31.26
C ILE A 223 19.79 38.24 32.53
N GLU A 224 20.71 37.27 32.42
CA GLU A 224 21.65 36.85 33.47
C GLU A 224 23.09 36.89 32.92
N ASP A 225 24.05 37.46 33.65
CA ASP A 225 25.45 37.54 33.21
C ASP A 225 26.42 37.58 34.40
N ARG A 226 27.59 36.94 34.27
CA ARG A 226 28.65 36.94 35.31
C ARG A 226 29.12 38.36 35.66
N ALA A 227 29.14 39.27 34.69
CA ALA A 227 29.56 40.66 34.86
C ALA A 227 28.52 41.53 35.58
N ILE A 228 27.30 41.04 35.81
CA ILE A 228 26.30 41.73 36.63
C ILE A 228 26.56 41.30 38.09
N GLY A 229 27.20 42.17 38.87
CA GLY A 229 27.32 41.98 40.32
C GLY A 229 28.04 40.71 40.79
N ASN A 230 28.95 40.13 39.99
CA ASN A 230 29.56 38.80 40.18
C ASN A 230 28.63 37.60 39.93
N GLY A 231 27.62 37.78 39.09
CA GLY A 231 26.75 36.73 38.57
C GLY A 231 25.34 36.80 39.15
N HIS A 232 24.51 37.62 38.53
CA HIS A 232 23.13 37.90 38.90
C HIS A 232 22.26 38.22 37.67
N GLY A 233 20.95 38.16 37.85
CA GLY A 233 19.96 38.68 36.91
C GLY A 233 19.98 40.20 36.84
N LEU A 234 19.84 40.75 35.63
CA LEU A 234 19.85 42.20 35.38
C LEU A 234 18.73 42.90 36.14
N PHE A 235 17.55 42.30 36.22
CA PHE A 235 16.42 42.85 36.96
C PHE A 235 16.71 42.86 38.47
N THR A 236 17.01 41.70 39.07
CA THR A 236 17.20 41.60 40.52
C THR A 236 18.37 42.46 41.01
N TRP A 237 19.47 42.52 40.27
CA TRP A 237 20.58 43.40 40.62
C TRP A 237 20.18 44.88 40.69
N ASN A 238 19.43 45.38 39.69
CA ASN A 238 18.96 46.76 39.66
C ASN A 238 17.79 47.01 40.63
N LEU A 239 17.00 45.97 40.96
CA LEU A 239 15.95 46.01 41.96
C LEU A 239 16.54 46.33 43.34
N ILE A 240 17.58 45.59 43.73
CA ILE A 240 18.28 45.82 45.00
C ILE A 240 19.01 47.16 45.00
N ASP A 241 19.63 47.53 43.87
CA ASP A 241 20.26 48.85 43.72
C ASP A 241 19.27 50.00 43.91
N GLY A 242 18.10 49.89 43.29
CA GLY A 242 16.98 50.83 43.41
C GLY A 242 16.49 50.95 44.85
N LEU A 243 16.17 49.81 45.46
CA LEU A 243 15.65 49.71 46.83
C LEU A 243 16.66 50.22 47.88
N ASN A 244 17.97 50.08 47.65
CA ASN A 244 18.98 50.60 48.55
C ASN A 244 19.12 52.12 48.52
N GLY A 245 18.55 52.80 47.52
CA GLY A 245 18.51 54.26 47.45
C GLY A 245 18.78 54.87 46.07
N ARG A 246 19.01 54.06 45.02
CA ARG A 246 19.16 54.60 43.66
C ARG A 246 17.84 55.09 43.06
N ALA A 247 16.72 54.50 43.47
CA ALA A 247 15.40 54.94 43.04
C ALA A 247 14.95 56.23 43.74
N ASP A 248 15.47 56.51 44.94
CA ASP A 248 15.30 57.76 45.72
C ASP A 248 16.25 58.87 45.22
N ALA A 249 16.22 59.13 43.90
CA ALA A 249 17.05 60.12 43.25
C ALA A 249 16.23 61.36 42.88
N GLU A 250 16.84 62.54 43.03
CA GLU A 250 16.26 63.87 42.78
C GLU A 250 15.68 64.05 41.36
N LEU A 251 16.09 63.22 40.40
CA LEU A 251 15.58 63.18 39.01
C LEU A 251 14.24 62.44 38.86
N LEU A 252 13.75 61.71 39.87
CA LEU A 252 12.59 60.81 39.79
C LEU A 252 11.44 61.16 40.76
N GLY A 253 11.65 62.10 41.68
CA GLY A 253 10.79 62.46 42.82
C GLY A 253 11.67 63.05 43.93
N ASN A 254 11.14 63.83 44.87
CA ASN A 254 11.96 64.46 45.92
C ASN A 254 12.81 63.42 46.67
N LYS A 255 14.12 63.67 46.82
CA LYS A 255 15.01 62.83 47.63
C LYS A 255 14.63 62.91 49.11
N ASP A 256 13.69 62.08 49.53
CA ASP A 256 13.05 62.14 50.85
C ASP A 256 13.49 60.99 51.77
N GLY A 257 14.39 60.12 51.30
CA GLY A 257 14.93 59.00 52.06
C GLY A 257 14.02 57.77 52.05
N VAL A 258 12.97 57.74 51.22
CA VAL A 258 12.04 56.62 51.09
C VAL A 258 11.97 56.20 49.63
N VAL A 259 12.07 54.89 49.37
CA VAL A 259 11.82 54.34 48.03
C VAL A 259 10.37 53.87 47.96
N THR A 260 9.56 54.58 47.17
CA THR A 260 8.18 54.20 46.87
C THR A 260 8.09 53.21 45.71
N TYR A 261 6.95 52.55 45.60
CA TYR A 261 6.63 51.64 44.49
C TYR A 261 6.74 52.33 43.12
N GLY A 262 6.28 53.59 43.00
CA GLY A 262 6.34 54.37 41.77
C GLY A 262 7.76 54.79 41.37
N GLU A 263 8.57 55.22 42.34
CA GLU A 263 9.99 55.57 42.10
C GLU A 263 10.78 54.36 41.64
N LEU A 264 10.64 53.25 42.36
CA LEU A 264 11.29 52.00 42.00
C LEU A 264 10.87 51.51 40.62
N GLY A 265 9.58 51.60 40.30
CA GLY A 265 9.05 51.23 38.98
C GLY A 265 9.62 52.08 37.85
N THR A 266 9.75 53.39 38.06
CA THR A 266 10.34 54.29 37.07
C THR A 266 11.82 54.02 36.88
N TRP A 267 12.58 53.87 37.99
CA TRP A 267 13.99 53.51 37.98
C TRP A 267 14.26 52.23 37.20
N LEU A 268 13.49 51.17 37.48
CA LEU A 268 13.70 49.87 36.84
C LEU A 268 13.30 49.86 35.37
N LYS A 269 12.18 50.50 35.00
CA LYS A 269 11.77 50.62 33.60
C LYS A 269 12.80 51.35 32.75
N ILE A 270 13.49 52.34 33.29
CA ILE A 270 14.55 53.05 32.58
C ILE A 270 15.83 52.21 32.59
N THR A 271 16.37 51.91 33.78
CA THR A 271 17.73 51.38 33.92
C THR A 271 17.88 49.96 33.38
N VAL A 272 16.90 49.09 33.60
CA VAL A 272 16.94 47.73 33.07
C VAL A 272 16.79 47.76 31.55
N ALA A 273 15.85 48.56 31.02
CA ALA A 273 15.62 48.65 29.58
C ALA A 273 16.81 49.24 28.81
N THR A 274 17.40 50.33 29.31
CA THR A 274 18.59 50.93 28.70
C THR A 274 19.79 49.99 28.77
N THR A 275 20.04 49.36 29.92
CA THR A 275 21.15 48.41 30.06
C THR A 275 20.96 47.18 29.17
N ALA A 276 19.74 46.66 29.07
CA ALA A 276 19.41 45.54 28.18
C ALA A 276 19.67 45.89 26.70
N SER A 277 19.20 47.07 26.26
CA SER A 277 19.40 47.56 24.90
C SER A 277 20.87 47.82 24.59
N ASP A 278 21.55 48.63 25.41
CA ASP A 278 22.85 49.20 25.08
C ASP A 278 23.98 48.19 25.27
N LYS A 279 23.90 47.36 26.32
CA LYS A 279 24.96 46.39 26.65
C LYS A 279 24.72 45.01 26.05
N TYR A 280 23.46 44.55 26.02
CA TYR A 280 23.13 43.16 25.62
C TYR A 280 22.39 43.07 24.28
N HIS A 281 22.09 44.21 23.64
CA HIS A 281 21.36 44.27 22.37
C HIS A 281 20.06 43.46 22.41
N ASN A 282 19.35 43.52 23.54
CA ASN A 282 18.16 42.73 23.81
C ASN A 282 17.09 43.58 24.51
N GLU A 283 15.82 43.17 24.44
CA GLU A 283 14.72 43.87 25.11
C GLU A 283 14.40 43.21 26.46
N GLN A 284 14.47 44.01 27.53
CA GLN A 284 13.96 43.64 28.85
C GLN A 284 13.36 44.88 29.53
N VAL A 285 12.03 44.95 29.60
CA VAL A 285 11.29 46.07 30.20
C VAL A 285 10.45 45.55 31.37
N PRO A 286 10.85 45.84 32.62
CA PRO A 286 10.11 45.45 33.81
C PRO A 286 8.68 46.00 33.84
N THR A 287 7.73 45.21 34.34
CA THR A 287 6.30 45.59 34.40
C THR A 287 5.80 45.70 35.83
N PHE A 288 4.97 46.70 36.10
CA PHE A 288 4.46 47.05 37.42
C PHE A 288 2.95 47.18 37.34
N TYR A 289 2.23 46.44 38.18
CA TYR A 289 0.77 46.48 38.26
C TYR A 289 0.36 46.86 39.69
N ASP A 290 -0.06 48.12 39.91
CA ASP A 290 -0.89 48.61 41.04
C ASP A 290 -1.27 50.10 40.81
N VAL A 291 -2.27 50.61 41.55
CA VAL A 291 -2.71 52.01 41.62
C VAL A 291 -2.10 52.81 42.78
N ASP A 292 -1.49 52.18 43.79
CA ASP A 292 -0.87 52.87 44.93
C ASP A 292 0.63 53.13 44.72
N SER A 293 0.96 54.04 43.80
CA SER A 293 2.36 54.40 43.47
C SER A 293 3.14 55.00 44.63
N LYS A 294 2.47 55.47 45.69
CA LYS A 294 3.10 56.09 46.86
C LYS A 294 3.43 55.08 47.97
N PHE A 295 3.12 53.79 47.79
CA PHE A 295 3.42 52.78 48.79
C PHE A 295 4.92 52.68 49.07
N SER A 296 5.31 52.81 50.35
CA SER A 296 6.71 52.72 50.79
C SER A 296 7.22 51.28 50.83
N LEU A 297 8.22 50.98 50.00
CA LEU A 297 8.87 49.68 49.91
C LEU A 297 10.11 49.58 50.79
N ALA A 298 10.95 50.61 50.79
CA ALA A 298 12.20 50.65 51.55
C ALA A 298 12.46 52.05 52.11
N LYS A 299 13.23 52.12 53.19
CA LYS A 299 13.77 53.37 53.73
C LYS A 299 15.26 53.39 53.48
N VAL A 300 15.78 54.46 52.90
CA VAL A 300 17.20 54.58 52.53
C VAL A 300 18.02 54.84 53.79
N ASP A 301 18.81 53.86 54.22
CA ASP A 301 19.85 54.07 55.23
C ASP A 301 21.12 54.60 54.55
N SER A 302 21.50 55.84 54.84
CA SER A 302 22.61 56.50 54.14
C SER A 302 23.97 55.83 54.37
N SER A 303 24.17 55.17 55.53
CA SER A 303 25.40 54.45 55.86
C SER A 303 25.49 53.14 55.08
N TYR A 304 24.42 52.35 55.09
CA TYR A 304 24.32 51.11 54.34
C TYR A 304 24.37 51.36 52.83
N TYR A 305 23.66 52.39 52.32
CA TYR A 305 23.71 52.79 50.92
C TYR A 305 25.13 53.16 50.47
N SER A 306 25.89 53.87 51.31
CA SER A 306 27.28 54.22 51.01
C SER A 306 28.18 52.98 50.94
N LYS A 307 28.00 52.01 51.84
CA LYS A 307 28.71 50.73 51.82
C LYS A 307 28.35 49.88 50.59
N TRP A 308 27.07 49.79 50.27
CA TRP A 308 26.57 49.13 49.06
C TRP A 308 27.21 49.72 47.79
N MET A 309 27.27 51.05 47.70
CA MET A 309 27.90 51.75 46.59
C MET A 309 29.42 51.53 46.51
N LEU A 310 30.10 51.46 47.65
CA LEU A 310 31.54 51.19 47.72
C LEU A 310 31.86 49.74 47.30
N ALA A 311 31.12 48.76 47.82
CA ALA A 311 31.26 47.35 47.42
C ALA A 311 31.05 47.15 45.91
N LYS A 312 30.05 47.84 45.33
CA LYS A 312 29.79 47.84 43.89
C LYS A 312 30.94 48.43 43.07
N SER A 313 31.65 49.45 43.58
CA SER A 313 32.80 50.04 42.91
C SER A 313 34.07 49.16 42.96
N LEU A 314 34.14 48.24 43.92
CA LEU A 314 35.26 47.32 44.12
C LEU A 314 35.07 45.95 43.44
N ASN A 315 33.96 45.74 42.72
CA ASN A 315 33.56 44.43 42.16
C ASN A 315 33.51 43.29 43.20
N SER A 316 33.29 43.60 44.49
CA SER A 316 32.98 42.60 45.52
C SER A 316 31.46 42.49 45.63
N GLY A 317 30.91 41.29 45.39
CA GLY A 317 29.47 41.06 45.46
C GLY A 317 28.98 41.18 46.90
N SER A 318 27.84 41.83 47.10
CA SER A 318 27.22 42.19 48.39
C SER A 318 27.99 43.21 49.25
N GLY A 319 27.26 44.17 49.81
CA GLY A 319 27.79 45.24 50.67
C GLY A 319 28.34 44.78 52.02
N ASN A 320 28.33 43.46 52.30
CA ASN A 320 28.75 42.88 53.58
C ASN A 320 30.23 42.49 53.62
N ASP A 321 30.92 42.36 52.48
CA ASP A 321 32.35 42.02 52.45
C ASP A 321 33.27 43.13 52.99
N VAL A 322 32.71 44.30 53.31
CA VAL A 322 33.41 45.41 53.97
C VAL A 322 32.77 45.70 55.33
N ALA A 323 33.21 44.91 56.32
CA ALA A 323 33.05 45.04 57.78
C ALA A 323 31.79 44.42 58.43
N MET A 324 31.96 43.24 59.04
CA MET A 324 31.69 43.00 60.47
C MET A 324 32.52 41.81 60.99
N ASN A 325 33.63 42.14 61.66
CA ASN A 325 34.19 41.32 62.71
C ASN A 325 33.78 42.00 64.01
N ASP A 326 32.65 41.59 64.59
CA ASP A 326 32.37 41.82 66.00
C ASP A 326 31.32 40.82 66.52
N ASN A 327 31.63 40.32 67.70
CA ASN A 327 31.00 39.18 68.34
C ASN A 327 29.48 39.34 68.54
N ALA A 328 28.73 38.36 68.04
CA ALA A 328 27.48 37.94 68.67
C ALA A 328 27.46 36.40 68.75
N SER A 329 28.11 35.92 69.81
CA SER A 329 27.94 34.61 70.41
C SER A 329 26.49 34.14 70.38
N GLY A 330 26.32 32.86 70.08
CA GLY A 330 25.03 32.24 69.84
C GLY A 330 23.96 32.50 70.89
N LYS A 331 22.73 32.59 70.39
CA LYS A 331 21.52 32.17 71.10
C LYS A 331 20.60 31.53 70.07
N LYS A 332 20.52 30.20 70.12
CA LYS A 332 19.37 29.43 69.61
C LYS A 332 18.11 30.09 70.15
N GLY A 333 17.35 30.75 69.29
CA GLY A 333 16.04 31.27 69.63
C GLY A 333 15.06 30.12 69.77
N GLY A 334 14.35 30.09 70.89
CA GLY A 334 13.02 29.48 70.96
C GLY A 334 12.95 27.96 71.08
N GLY A 335 13.75 27.34 71.95
CA GLY A 335 13.44 26.00 72.44
C GLY A 335 12.15 26.01 73.26
N GLY A 336 11.00 25.81 72.61
CA GLY A 336 9.89 25.17 73.30
C GLY A 336 10.41 23.83 73.81
N LYS A 337 10.26 23.55 75.11
CA LYS A 337 10.79 22.35 75.78
C LYS A 337 10.40 21.08 75.01
N THR A 338 11.25 20.68 74.06
CA THR A 338 11.14 19.43 73.32
C THR A 338 11.91 18.40 74.12
N ASP A 339 11.25 17.31 74.44
CA ASP A 339 11.84 16.22 75.20
C ASP A 339 13.07 15.69 74.45
N SER A 340 14.21 15.51 75.14
CA SER A 340 15.45 15.00 74.52
C SER A 340 15.24 13.63 73.85
N SER A 341 14.23 12.89 74.29
CA SER A 341 13.79 11.62 73.70
C SER A 341 13.03 11.79 72.37
N ALA A 342 12.25 12.85 72.18
CA ALA A 342 11.55 13.15 70.91
C ALA A 342 12.55 13.51 69.80
N LEU A 343 13.62 14.23 70.14
CA LEU A 343 14.71 14.58 69.22
C LEU A 343 15.46 13.35 68.68
N LEU A 344 15.62 12.29 69.48
CA LEU A 344 16.27 11.05 69.03
C LEU A 344 15.46 10.34 67.95
N ILE A 345 14.15 10.13 68.19
CA ILE A 345 13.25 9.51 67.21
C ILE A 345 13.13 10.37 65.95
N TYR A 346 13.11 11.70 66.11
CA TYR A 346 13.09 12.64 64.99
C TYR A 346 14.39 12.60 64.17
N ASN A 347 15.56 12.42 64.78
CA ASN A 347 16.81 12.20 64.03
C ASN A 347 16.79 10.88 63.25
N ASP A 348 16.21 9.81 63.82
CA ASP A 348 16.02 8.54 63.11
C ASP A 348 15.04 8.68 61.94
N PHE A 349 13.97 9.47 62.11
CA PHE A 349 13.06 9.87 61.05
C PHE A 349 13.82 10.60 59.92
N LEU A 350 14.60 11.63 60.22
CA LEU A 350 15.40 12.37 59.23
C LEU A 350 16.40 11.46 58.51
N ASN A 351 17.03 10.52 59.23
CA ASN A 351 17.92 9.53 58.63
C ASN A 351 17.19 8.58 57.68
N ALA A 352 15.97 8.15 58.01
CA ALA A 352 15.14 7.32 57.14
C ALA A 352 14.69 8.08 55.88
N MET A 353 14.28 9.34 56.04
CA MET A 353 13.95 10.27 54.94
C MET A 353 15.14 10.45 53.99
N LYS A 354 16.35 10.69 54.53
CA LYS A 354 17.59 10.81 53.75
C LYS A 354 17.94 9.55 52.96
N LYS A 355 17.59 8.36 53.49
CA LYS A 355 17.79 7.06 52.81
C LYS A 355 16.64 6.67 51.88
N ASN A 356 15.61 7.52 51.76
CA ASN A 356 14.37 7.27 51.01
C ASN A 356 13.64 5.98 51.44
N ILE A 357 13.69 5.62 52.73
CA ILE A 357 12.98 4.47 53.29
C ILE A 357 11.63 4.98 53.82
N LEU A 358 10.65 5.12 52.94
CA LEU A 358 9.39 5.80 53.28
C LEU A 358 8.41 4.93 54.08
N THR A 359 8.33 3.63 53.79
CA THR A 359 7.39 2.69 54.46
C THR A 359 8.07 1.38 54.87
N GLY A 360 7.42 0.60 55.74
CA GLY A 360 7.95 -0.68 56.25
C GLY A 360 8.79 -0.54 57.53
N THR A 361 9.66 -1.51 57.81
CA THR A 361 10.46 -1.54 59.04
C THR A 361 11.60 -0.52 58.99
N LYS A 362 11.84 0.23 60.09
CA LYS A 362 12.85 1.32 60.17
C LYS A 362 12.62 2.42 59.13
N SER A 363 11.36 2.67 58.78
CA SER A 363 10.96 3.67 57.80
C SER A 363 10.60 5.01 58.43
N ALA A 364 10.59 6.05 57.59
CA ALA A 364 10.13 7.38 57.97
C ALA A 364 8.68 7.34 58.51
N GLU A 365 7.78 6.57 57.88
CA GLU A 365 6.42 6.35 58.38
C GLU A 365 6.40 5.74 59.79
N MET A 366 7.20 4.69 60.03
CA MET A 366 7.26 4.03 61.34
C MET A 366 7.77 4.96 62.45
N PHE A 367 8.80 5.76 62.15
CA PHE A 367 9.33 6.73 63.12
C PHE A 367 8.37 7.89 63.36
N TYR A 368 7.69 8.37 62.32
CA TYR A 368 6.63 9.36 62.46
C TYR A 368 5.45 8.84 63.30
N ASP A 369 4.96 7.62 63.06
CA ASP A 369 3.89 7.02 63.86
C ASP A 369 4.30 6.93 65.34
N SER A 370 5.58 6.65 65.60
CA SER A 370 6.16 6.65 66.95
C SER A 370 6.16 8.05 67.57
N LEU A 371 6.60 9.07 66.82
CA LEU A 371 6.55 10.48 67.24
C LEU A 371 5.12 10.94 67.52
N GLN A 372 4.18 10.63 66.63
CA GLN A 372 2.77 11.02 66.74
C GLN A 372 2.08 10.34 67.91
N LYS A 373 2.44 9.09 68.22
CA LYS A 373 1.89 8.33 69.35
C LYS A 373 2.45 8.78 70.69
N ILE A 374 3.76 9.02 70.78
CA ILE A 374 4.46 9.30 72.04
C ILE A 374 4.49 10.81 72.35
N PHE A 375 4.62 11.65 71.31
CA PHE A 375 4.78 13.10 71.42
C PHE A 375 3.81 13.87 70.49
N PRO A 376 2.48 13.67 70.60
CA PRO A 376 1.52 14.35 69.75
C PRO A 376 1.57 15.87 69.91
N GLY A 377 1.52 16.61 68.79
CA GLY A 377 1.40 18.06 68.77
C GLY A 377 2.68 18.86 69.07
N GLN A 378 3.81 18.19 69.33
CA GLN A 378 5.11 18.87 69.42
C GLN A 378 5.57 19.41 68.06
N GLU A 379 6.41 20.44 68.07
CA GLU A 379 6.96 21.08 66.86
C GLU A 379 7.67 20.07 65.95
N VAL A 380 8.53 19.21 66.52
CA VAL A 380 9.23 18.14 65.78
C VAL A 380 8.28 17.08 65.20
N THR A 381 7.14 16.82 65.84
CA THR A 381 6.12 15.88 65.35
C THR A 381 5.33 16.50 64.20
N ASN A 382 5.03 17.79 64.28
CA ASN A 382 4.37 18.53 63.21
C ASN A 382 5.29 18.66 61.98
N ASP A 383 6.57 18.98 62.19
CA ASP A 383 7.55 19.03 61.10
C ASP A 383 7.71 17.64 60.45
N ALA A 384 7.86 16.57 61.23
CA ALA A 384 7.92 15.21 60.70
C ALA A 384 6.67 14.83 59.87
N ARG A 385 5.48 15.31 60.27
CA ARG A 385 4.24 15.12 59.53
C ARG A 385 4.32 15.74 58.13
N TYR A 386 4.73 17.01 58.03
CA TYR A 386 4.82 17.71 56.75
C TYR A 386 5.93 17.13 55.86
N GLN A 387 7.09 16.81 56.44
CA GLN A 387 8.17 16.17 55.69
C GLN A 387 7.76 14.80 55.13
N LEU A 388 7.12 13.94 55.94
CA LEU A 388 6.63 12.64 55.49
C LEU A 388 5.55 12.77 54.41
N ALA A 389 4.59 13.69 54.61
CA ALA A 389 3.55 13.96 53.63
C ALA A 389 4.13 14.45 52.31
N SER A 390 5.12 15.34 52.35
CA SER A 390 5.84 15.84 51.18
C SER A 390 6.52 14.70 50.42
N ALA A 391 7.28 13.84 51.12
CA ALA A 391 7.95 12.70 50.48
C ALA A 391 6.99 11.70 49.84
N PHE A 392 5.83 11.42 50.46
CA PHE A 392 4.81 10.56 49.85
C PHE A 392 4.19 11.17 48.59
N ILE A 393 3.97 12.48 48.57
CA ILE A 393 3.41 13.19 47.42
C ILE A 393 4.45 13.26 46.30
N ASP A 394 5.70 13.61 46.61
CA ASP A 394 6.80 13.68 45.65
C ASP A 394 7.07 12.33 45.00
N PHE A 395 6.98 11.23 45.76
CA PHE A 395 7.06 9.88 45.23
C PHE A 395 6.00 9.60 44.16
N GLY A 396 4.74 9.96 44.40
CA GLY A 396 3.69 9.80 43.38
C GLY A 396 3.84 10.78 42.22
N GLN A 397 4.30 11.99 42.47
CA GLN A 397 4.56 13.00 41.44
C GLN A 397 5.65 12.55 40.47
N GLU A 398 6.70 11.90 40.98
CA GLU A 398 7.74 11.28 40.15
C GLU A 398 7.14 10.26 39.17
N LYS A 399 6.19 9.41 39.62
CA LYS A 399 5.52 8.43 38.74
C LYS A 399 4.68 9.08 37.66
N ILE A 400 3.98 10.17 37.96
CA ILE A 400 3.23 10.92 36.94
C ILE A 400 4.20 11.54 35.92
N ASN A 401 5.34 12.06 36.37
CA ASN A 401 6.36 12.61 35.48
C ASN A 401 6.95 11.54 34.54
N LEU A 402 7.05 10.28 34.97
CA LEU A 402 7.43 9.17 34.09
C LEU A 402 6.38 8.91 33.03
N HIS A 403 5.10 8.86 33.45
CA HIS A 403 3.96 8.66 32.57
C HIS A 403 3.92 9.64 31.41
N VAL A 404 3.98 10.92 31.74
CA VAL A 404 3.89 11.98 30.75
C VAL A 404 5.04 11.88 29.74
N SER A 405 6.23 11.45 30.17
CA SER A 405 7.36 11.30 29.25
C SER A 405 7.41 9.98 28.48
N GLY A 406 6.55 9.04 28.84
CA GLY A 406 6.60 7.63 28.42
C GLY A 406 7.96 6.95 28.60
N LYS A 407 8.83 7.49 29.47
CA LYS A 407 10.00 6.80 30.03
C LYS A 407 9.61 5.71 31.03
N GLU A 408 8.31 5.47 31.25
CA GLU A 408 7.77 4.23 31.86
C GLU A 408 8.21 2.97 31.08
N ASN A 409 8.64 3.13 29.83
CA ASN A 409 8.87 2.05 28.89
C ASN A 409 9.86 1.00 29.42
N LYS A 410 9.31 -0.14 29.85
CA LYS A 410 9.97 -1.44 30.03
C LYS A 410 10.96 -1.74 28.91
N ARG A 411 10.68 -1.26 27.69
CA ARG A 411 11.54 -1.36 26.51
C ARG A 411 12.98 -0.89 26.73
N THR A 412 13.21 0.27 27.34
CA THR A 412 14.59 0.76 27.54
C THR A 412 15.30 -0.09 28.59
N VAL A 413 14.58 -0.49 29.64
CA VAL A 413 15.08 -1.42 30.67
C VAL A 413 15.36 -2.80 30.08
N GLU A 414 14.55 -3.29 29.15
CA GLU A 414 14.65 -4.60 28.52
C GLU A 414 15.75 -4.62 27.45
N THR A 415 15.91 -3.55 26.66
CA THR A 415 17.06 -3.36 25.76
C THR A 415 18.37 -3.29 26.56
N LEU A 416 18.40 -2.52 27.66
CA LEU A 416 19.58 -2.44 28.54
C LEU A 416 19.88 -3.76 29.26
N LYS A 417 18.85 -4.51 29.70
CA LYS A 417 19.02 -5.86 30.25
C LYS A 417 19.61 -6.83 29.25
N ASN A 418 19.17 -6.76 28.00
CA ASN A 418 19.68 -7.60 26.93
C ASN A 418 21.13 -7.23 26.53
N GLN A 419 21.52 -5.95 26.64
CA GLN A 419 22.90 -5.50 26.46
C GLN A 419 23.81 -5.94 27.63
N ILE A 420 23.34 -5.88 28.88
CA ILE A 420 24.11 -6.27 30.07
C ILE A 420 24.34 -7.78 30.15
N ALA A 421 23.45 -8.60 29.57
CA ALA A 421 23.61 -10.06 29.54
C ALA A 421 24.87 -10.54 28.77
N GLY A 422 25.60 -9.64 28.10
CA GLY A 422 26.81 -9.94 27.33
C GLY A 422 28.14 -9.45 27.92
N GLU A 423 28.17 -8.61 28.96
CA GLU A 423 29.43 -7.98 29.43
C GLU A 423 29.66 -8.17 30.94
N LYS A 424 30.89 -8.54 31.30
CA LYS A 424 31.34 -8.58 32.70
C LYS A 424 31.36 -7.17 33.28
N GLU A 425 30.55 -6.97 34.32
CA GLU A 425 30.62 -5.92 35.36
C GLU A 425 31.13 -4.55 34.90
N ASN A 426 30.21 -3.70 34.44
CA ASN A 426 30.43 -2.25 34.38
C ASN A 426 29.53 -1.57 35.43
N SER A 427 30.14 -1.10 36.53
CA SER A 427 29.43 -0.65 37.75
C SER A 427 28.54 0.58 37.55
N VAL A 428 28.85 1.44 36.57
CA VAL A 428 28.10 2.68 36.26
C VAL A 428 26.83 2.39 35.45
N LEU A 429 26.88 1.41 34.54
CA LEU A 429 25.74 0.98 33.74
C LEU A 429 24.76 0.14 34.56
N SER A 430 25.27 -0.68 35.49
CA SER A 430 24.46 -1.42 36.45
C SER A 430 23.79 -0.52 37.49
N GLU A 431 24.43 0.56 37.97
CA GLU A 431 23.76 1.59 38.77
C GLU A 431 22.68 2.35 37.99
N SER A 432 22.91 2.64 36.71
CA SER A 432 21.94 3.30 35.83
C SER A 432 20.71 2.42 35.57
N VAL A 433 20.91 1.11 35.37
CA VAL A 433 19.84 0.12 35.26
C VAL A 433 19.14 -0.11 36.58
N LEU A 434 19.84 -0.18 37.72
CA LEU A 434 19.22 -0.23 39.05
C LEU A 434 18.40 1.02 39.36
N ARG A 435 18.83 2.20 38.90
CA ARG A 435 18.07 3.46 39.01
C ARG A 435 16.83 3.45 38.12
N MET A 436 16.96 3.00 36.88
CA MET A 436 15.81 2.81 35.97
C MET A 436 14.87 1.70 36.45
N GLU A 437 15.38 0.63 37.04
CA GLU A 437 14.61 -0.44 37.67
C GLU A 437 13.90 0.06 38.92
N ARG A 438 14.50 0.91 39.75
CA ARG A 438 13.79 1.56 40.88
C ARG A 438 12.64 2.44 40.38
N VAL A 439 12.88 3.17 39.30
CA VAL A 439 11.90 4.03 38.63
C VAL A 439 10.76 3.22 37.97
N VAL A 440 11.07 2.07 37.37
CA VAL A 440 10.14 1.18 36.63
C VAL A 440 9.48 0.10 37.49
N ASN A 441 10.06 -0.33 38.61
CA ASN A 441 9.58 -1.46 39.43
C ASN A 441 8.68 -1.06 40.61
N GLU A 442 8.54 0.23 40.93
CA GLU A 442 7.60 0.69 41.96
C GLU A 442 6.21 0.87 41.35
N LYS A 443 5.29 -0.03 41.72
CA LYS A 443 3.93 -0.15 41.17
C LYS A 443 3.17 1.18 41.26
N PHE A 444 2.63 1.69 40.13
CA PHE A 444 1.78 2.89 40.10
C PHE A 444 0.66 2.89 41.15
N THR A 445 0.07 1.71 41.41
CA THR A 445 -0.92 1.51 42.47
C THR A 445 -0.37 1.86 43.86
N GLN A 446 0.84 1.42 44.18
CA GLN A 446 1.50 1.71 45.46
C GLN A 446 1.77 3.22 45.59
N ALA A 447 2.25 3.86 44.52
CA ALA A 447 2.46 5.31 44.50
C ALA A 447 1.15 6.08 44.75
N GLY A 448 0.03 5.62 44.18
CA GLY A 448 -1.29 6.18 44.44
C GLY A 448 -1.74 6.03 45.90
N TYR A 449 -1.45 4.90 46.55
CA TYR A 449 -1.75 4.71 47.98
C TYR A 449 -0.85 5.57 48.89
N LEU A 450 0.45 5.69 48.58
CA LEU A 450 1.35 6.57 49.35
C LEU A 450 0.93 8.02 49.23
N MET A 451 0.61 8.50 48.03
CA MET A 451 0.11 9.86 47.83
C MET A 451 -1.18 10.12 48.63
N GLU A 452 -2.10 9.15 48.70
CA GLU A 452 -3.30 9.26 49.54
C GLU A 452 -2.99 9.28 51.05
N LYS A 453 -2.00 8.53 51.51
CA LYS A 453 -1.50 8.64 52.89
C LYS A 453 -0.96 10.05 53.16
N GLY A 454 -0.15 10.60 52.24
CA GLY A 454 0.34 11.98 52.32
C GLY A 454 -0.81 13.00 52.41
N ILE A 455 -1.81 12.90 51.54
CA ILE A 455 -3.02 13.75 51.59
C ILE A 455 -3.75 13.63 52.93
N ASN A 456 -3.82 12.43 53.51
CA ASN A 456 -4.47 12.19 54.81
C ASN A 456 -3.71 12.79 56.00
N LEU A 457 -2.40 12.92 55.92
CA LEU A 457 -1.59 13.64 56.92
C LEU A 457 -1.86 15.16 56.89
N LEU A 458 -2.45 15.67 55.79
CA LEU A 458 -2.64 17.08 55.51
C LEU A 458 -4.11 17.53 55.55
N LYS A 459 -5.00 16.79 56.23
CA LYS A 459 -6.46 17.02 56.20
C LYS A 459 -6.93 18.44 56.55
N ASN A 460 -6.10 19.24 57.22
CA ASN A 460 -6.39 20.62 57.62
C ASN A 460 -5.77 21.69 56.69
N SER A 461 -5.16 21.31 55.57
CA SER A 461 -4.51 22.22 54.60
C SER A 461 -5.49 22.74 53.53
N ASN A 462 -5.02 23.64 52.65
CA ASN A 462 -5.83 24.30 51.62
C ASN A 462 -6.65 23.28 50.75
N PRO A 463 -7.99 23.36 50.73
CA PRO A 463 -8.84 22.41 50.03
C PRO A 463 -8.61 22.31 48.52
N ILE A 464 -8.23 23.41 47.86
CA ILE A 464 -8.01 23.47 46.41
C ILE A 464 -6.78 22.65 46.04
N TYR A 465 -5.68 22.84 46.76
CA TYR A 465 -4.44 22.10 46.57
C TYR A 465 -4.63 20.59 46.83
N LEU A 466 -5.31 20.25 47.94
CA LEU A 466 -5.60 18.84 48.29
C LEU A 466 -6.49 18.15 47.24
N ASN A 467 -7.43 18.87 46.61
CA ASN A 467 -8.24 18.32 45.51
C ASN A 467 -7.37 17.97 44.29
N GLY A 468 -6.43 18.84 43.91
CA GLY A 468 -5.47 18.55 42.85
C GLY A 468 -4.67 17.26 43.12
N LEU A 469 -4.19 17.08 44.35
CA LEU A 469 -3.50 15.86 44.77
C LEU A 469 -4.39 14.62 44.76
N ARG A 470 -5.67 14.74 45.15
CA ARG A 470 -6.63 13.62 45.09
C ARG A 470 -6.86 13.15 43.66
N ALA A 471 -6.94 14.06 42.69
CA ALA A 471 -7.03 13.71 41.28
C ALA A 471 -5.80 12.89 40.83
N LYS A 472 -4.60 13.35 41.18
CA LYS A 472 -3.33 12.67 40.92
C LYS A 472 -3.25 11.28 41.57
N ALA A 473 -3.67 11.14 42.82
CA ALA A 473 -3.69 9.85 43.52
C ALA A 473 -4.65 8.85 42.87
N LYS A 474 -5.86 9.29 42.47
CA LYS A 474 -6.83 8.44 41.74
C LYS A 474 -6.30 8.03 40.37
N PHE A 475 -5.66 8.94 39.64
CA PHE A 475 -4.98 8.62 38.39
C PHE A 475 -3.93 7.52 38.58
N LEU A 476 -3.04 7.65 39.57
CA LEU A 476 -1.99 6.65 39.84
C LEU A 476 -2.57 5.27 40.14
N LYS A 477 -3.64 5.20 40.95
CA LYS A 477 -4.36 3.95 41.23
C LYS A 477 -4.98 3.34 39.97
N ALA A 478 -5.65 4.15 39.14
CA ALA A 478 -6.24 3.71 37.88
C ALA A 478 -5.19 3.20 36.88
N LYS A 479 -4.06 3.92 36.76
CA LYS A 479 -2.94 3.55 35.88
C LYS A 479 -2.33 2.19 36.24
N GLY A 480 -2.38 1.80 37.51
CA GLY A 480 -1.93 0.49 37.98
C GLY A 480 -2.63 -0.73 37.36
N TYR A 481 -3.80 -0.55 36.73
CA TYR A 481 -4.51 -1.59 35.96
C TYR A 481 -3.67 -2.24 34.85
N TYR A 482 -2.59 -1.60 34.42
CA TYR A 482 -1.70 -2.09 33.39
C TYR A 482 -0.59 -3.05 33.91
N GLU A 483 -0.40 -3.17 35.23
CA GLU A 483 0.81 -3.76 35.83
C GLU A 483 0.60 -4.69 37.04
N ALA A 484 -0.62 -5.20 37.27
CA ALA A 484 -0.86 -6.08 38.40
C ALA A 484 -0.48 -7.54 38.09
N GLU A 485 0.54 -8.05 38.79
CA GLU A 485 0.76 -9.48 39.01
C GLU A 485 -0.50 -10.16 39.58
N PRO A 486 -0.69 -11.47 39.34
CA PRO A 486 -1.84 -12.22 39.83
C PRO A 486 -1.85 -12.24 41.36
N GLY A 487 -2.85 -11.59 41.98
CA GLY A 487 -3.08 -11.69 43.43
C GLY A 487 -3.85 -10.53 44.10
N ASN A 488 -3.98 -9.36 43.47
CA ASN A 488 -4.83 -8.23 43.92
C ASN A 488 -4.98 -7.18 42.81
N ALA A 489 -5.26 -7.64 41.58
CA ALA A 489 -5.32 -6.79 40.40
C ALA A 489 -6.65 -6.01 40.32
N LEU A 490 -6.55 -4.70 40.14
CA LEU A 490 -7.69 -3.85 39.79
C LEU A 490 -8.36 -4.40 38.51
N THR A 491 -9.69 -4.44 38.46
CA THR A 491 -10.42 -4.79 37.24
C THR A 491 -10.46 -3.59 36.27
N LEU A 492 -10.72 -3.85 34.97
CA LEU A 492 -10.85 -2.77 33.97
C LEU A 492 -11.93 -1.76 34.35
N THR A 493 -13.02 -2.27 34.94
CA THR A 493 -14.15 -1.46 35.38
C THR A 493 -13.77 -0.53 36.53
N GLU A 494 -13.07 -1.05 37.54
CA GLU A 494 -12.59 -0.24 38.66
C GLU A 494 -11.57 0.82 38.20
N ALA A 495 -10.72 0.48 37.23
CA ALA A 495 -9.71 1.38 36.71
C ALA A 495 -10.34 2.58 35.98
N LYS A 496 -11.32 2.30 35.11
CA LYS A 496 -12.12 3.33 34.43
C LYS A 496 -12.86 4.20 35.43
N GLN A 497 -13.47 3.60 36.46
CA GLN A 497 -14.19 4.34 37.49
C GLN A 497 -13.27 5.33 38.21
N MET A 498 -12.09 4.88 38.65
CA MET A 498 -11.09 5.74 39.29
C MET A 498 -10.60 6.85 38.37
N ALA A 499 -10.39 6.55 37.08
CA ALA A 499 -9.98 7.55 36.09
C ALA A 499 -11.08 8.59 35.81
N TYR A 500 -12.36 8.19 35.77
CA TYR A 500 -13.48 9.13 35.68
C TYR A 500 -13.59 10.03 36.90
N GLU A 501 -13.42 9.48 38.10
CA GLU A 501 -13.42 10.26 39.32
C GLU A 501 -12.25 11.23 39.38
N ALA A 502 -11.06 10.84 38.91
CA ALA A 502 -9.91 11.73 38.79
C ALA A 502 -10.24 12.90 37.84
N ARG A 503 -10.89 12.61 36.70
CA ARG A 503 -11.32 13.63 35.72
C ARG A 503 -12.41 14.55 36.26
N THR A 504 -13.32 14.06 37.09
CA THR A 504 -14.33 14.92 37.74
C THR A 504 -13.69 15.98 38.61
N ILE A 505 -12.53 15.68 39.21
CA ILE A 505 -11.77 16.61 40.04
C ILE A 505 -10.90 17.53 39.18
N ASP A 506 -10.22 17.01 38.15
CA ASP A 506 -9.39 17.78 37.22
C ASP A 506 -9.69 17.43 35.74
N PRO A 507 -10.72 18.06 35.13
CA PRO A 507 -11.18 17.69 33.78
C PRO A 507 -10.24 18.15 32.66
N GLU A 508 -9.36 19.11 32.92
CA GLU A 508 -8.42 19.67 31.94
C GLU A 508 -7.04 19.00 31.99
N ALA A 509 -6.86 18.01 32.86
CA ALA A 509 -5.66 17.19 32.93
C ALA A 509 -5.53 16.26 31.72
N ALA A 510 -4.62 16.60 30.80
CA ALA A 510 -4.35 15.82 29.59
C ALA A 510 -3.99 14.36 29.90
N TYR A 511 -3.15 14.12 30.92
CA TYR A 511 -2.72 12.78 31.33
C TYR A 511 -3.86 11.88 31.81
N ILE A 512 -4.89 12.45 32.45
CA ILE A 512 -6.08 11.72 32.89
C ILE A 512 -6.94 11.34 31.68
N ASN A 513 -7.19 12.30 30.76
CA ASN A 513 -7.96 12.04 29.55
C ASN A 513 -7.25 11.02 28.64
N TYR A 514 -5.92 11.07 28.55
CA TYR A 514 -5.14 10.06 27.85
C TYR A 514 -5.28 8.66 28.45
N LEU A 515 -5.18 8.53 29.78
CA LEU A 515 -5.41 7.24 30.45
C LEU A 515 -6.83 6.71 30.21
N LEU A 516 -7.85 7.57 30.28
CA LEU A 516 -9.23 7.18 29.94
C LEU A 516 -9.31 6.65 28.50
N GLY A 517 -8.67 7.34 27.55
CA GLY A 517 -8.54 6.90 26.16
C GLY A 517 -8.00 5.47 26.05
N LEU A 518 -6.86 5.20 26.69
CA LEU A 518 -6.23 3.89 26.73
C LEU A 518 -7.14 2.81 27.33
N LEU A 519 -7.77 3.09 28.48
CA LEU A 519 -8.65 2.14 29.16
C LEU A 519 -9.90 1.83 28.33
N LEU A 520 -10.45 2.81 27.62
CA LEU A 520 -11.61 2.63 26.75
C LEU A 520 -11.26 1.90 25.45
N ALA A 521 -10.06 2.10 24.93
CA ALA A 521 -9.54 1.31 23.81
C ALA A 521 -9.40 -0.18 24.18
N LEU A 522 -8.96 -0.48 25.40
CA LEU A 522 -8.93 -1.85 25.94
C LEU A 522 -10.33 -2.44 26.18
N ASP A 523 -11.32 -1.60 26.47
CA ASP A 523 -12.74 -1.97 26.62
C ASP A 523 -13.47 -2.14 25.28
N TYR A 524 -12.76 -2.12 24.15
CA TYR A 524 -13.32 -2.15 22.79
C TYR A 524 -14.36 -1.04 22.53
N LYS A 525 -14.15 0.16 23.10
CA LYS A 525 -14.97 1.36 22.89
C LYS A 525 -14.20 2.45 22.12
N PRO A 526 -13.95 2.25 20.82
CA PRO A 526 -12.99 3.04 20.09
C PRO A 526 -13.49 4.46 19.74
N ASP A 527 -14.79 4.75 19.82
CA ASP A 527 -15.30 6.13 19.68
C ASP A 527 -15.06 6.96 20.94
N SER A 528 -15.30 6.36 22.11
CA SER A 528 -15.01 7.00 23.39
C SER A 528 -13.50 7.18 23.59
N ALA A 529 -12.68 6.20 23.19
CA ALA A 529 -11.23 6.31 23.21
C ALA A 529 -10.75 7.53 22.39
N VAL A 530 -11.17 7.62 21.13
CA VAL A 530 -10.85 8.75 20.25
C VAL A 530 -11.29 10.09 20.85
N TYR A 531 -12.45 10.16 21.49
CA TYR A 531 -12.91 11.38 22.15
C TYR A 531 -11.96 11.87 23.24
N TYR A 532 -11.59 10.99 24.18
CA TYR A 532 -10.72 11.38 25.29
C TYR A 532 -9.26 11.61 24.87
N GLU A 533 -8.75 10.85 23.90
CA GLU A 533 -7.42 11.08 23.33
C GLU A 533 -7.36 12.39 22.54
N HIS A 534 -8.44 12.74 21.82
CA HIS A 534 -8.56 14.03 21.17
C HIS A 534 -8.58 15.18 22.19
N LEU A 535 -9.35 15.05 23.28
CA LEU A 535 -9.30 16.02 24.38
C LEU A 535 -7.90 16.14 24.98
N ALA A 536 -7.21 15.03 25.24
CA ALA A 536 -5.84 15.05 25.72
C ALA A 536 -4.90 15.78 24.76
N SER A 537 -5.04 15.55 23.44
CA SER A 537 -4.27 16.25 22.41
C SER A 537 -4.60 17.74 22.30
N LEU A 538 -5.83 18.16 22.58
CA LEU A 538 -6.18 19.59 22.65
C LEU A 538 -5.61 20.24 23.91
N GLN A 539 -5.57 19.48 25.02
CA GLN A 539 -5.11 19.98 26.31
C GLN A 539 -3.59 20.10 26.37
N ALA A 540 -2.87 19.14 25.78
CA ALA A 540 -1.43 19.12 25.63
C ALA A 540 -1.08 18.92 24.13
N PRO A 541 -1.13 19.99 23.31
CA PRO A 541 -0.97 19.89 21.84
C PRO A 541 0.43 19.49 21.39
N ASN A 542 1.42 19.64 22.27
CA ASN A 542 2.76 19.19 22.00
C ASN A 542 3.01 17.78 22.54
N TRP A 543 1.98 17.08 23.04
CA TRP A 543 2.12 15.72 23.58
C TRP A 543 1.88 14.65 22.51
N ALA A 544 2.96 14.01 22.06
CA ALA A 544 2.92 13.07 20.93
C ALA A 544 2.16 11.77 21.24
N TYR A 545 2.10 11.36 22.51
CA TYR A 545 1.48 10.10 22.95
C TYR A 545 -0.03 10.02 22.62
N PRO A 546 -0.89 11.01 22.98
CA PRO A 546 -2.28 11.03 22.53
C PRO A 546 -2.45 10.99 21.01
N LEU A 547 -1.62 11.72 20.26
CA LEU A 547 -1.67 11.75 18.79
C LEU A 547 -1.34 10.39 18.18
N ASN A 548 -0.33 9.70 18.71
CA ASN A 548 -0.01 8.35 18.26
C ASN A 548 -1.12 7.35 18.61
N GLN A 549 -1.75 7.45 19.79
CA GLN A 549 -2.88 6.57 20.11
C GLN A 549 -4.10 6.84 19.22
N LEU A 550 -4.42 8.10 18.92
CA LEU A 550 -5.45 8.44 17.93
C LEU A 550 -5.16 7.75 16.59
N GLY A 551 -3.90 7.79 16.15
CA GLY A 551 -3.47 7.08 14.95
C GLY A 551 -3.79 5.58 14.99
N ARG A 552 -3.51 4.92 16.13
CA ARG A 552 -3.78 3.49 16.34
C ARG A 552 -5.27 3.18 16.37
N GLU A 553 -6.08 4.03 16.99
CA GLU A 553 -7.53 3.83 17.05
C GLU A 553 -8.18 4.00 15.66
N PHE A 554 -7.71 4.94 14.84
CA PHE A 554 -8.15 5.05 13.45
C PHE A 554 -7.66 3.90 12.57
N GLU A 555 -6.44 3.40 12.79
CA GLU A 555 -5.90 2.21 12.11
C GLU A 555 -6.75 0.97 12.39
N LYS A 556 -7.11 0.71 13.66
CA LYS A 556 -8.01 -0.40 14.04
C LYS A 556 -9.39 -0.31 13.37
N LYS A 557 -9.88 0.90 13.11
CA LYS A 557 -11.13 1.15 12.37
C LYS A 557 -10.95 1.07 10.84
N PHE A 558 -9.77 0.67 10.35
CA PHE A 558 -9.41 0.67 8.93
C PHE A 558 -9.49 2.05 8.25
N ASN A 559 -9.53 3.14 9.05
CA ASN A 559 -9.50 4.52 8.56
C ASN A 559 -8.04 4.99 8.45
N TYR A 560 -7.34 4.44 7.45
CA TYR A 560 -5.91 4.66 7.26
C TYR A 560 -5.56 6.13 6.97
N ASP A 561 -6.44 6.89 6.31
CA ASP A 561 -6.19 8.31 6.03
C ASP A 561 -6.09 9.13 7.31
N SER A 562 -7.00 8.91 8.27
CA SER A 562 -6.96 9.58 9.56
C SER A 562 -5.78 9.10 10.39
N ALA A 563 -5.48 7.79 10.37
CA ALA A 563 -4.33 7.22 11.06
C ALA A 563 -3.02 7.88 10.61
N ILE A 564 -2.81 8.03 9.29
CA ILE A 564 -1.62 8.69 8.73
C ILE A 564 -1.52 10.14 9.19
N VAL A 565 -2.63 10.88 9.23
CA VAL A 565 -2.64 12.28 9.69
C VAL A 565 -2.16 12.38 11.13
N TYR A 566 -2.71 11.57 12.03
CA TYR A 566 -2.38 11.65 13.45
C TYR A 566 -0.96 11.15 13.76
N TYR A 567 -0.49 10.08 13.10
CA TYR A 567 0.91 9.68 13.26
C TYR A 567 1.90 10.71 12.72
N LYS A 568 1.57 11.40 11.62
CA LYS A 568 2.41 12.51 11.12
C LYS A 568 2.42 13.68 12.10
N LYS A 569 1.26 14.04 12.65
CA LYS A 569 1.18 15.07 13.71
C LYS A 569 2.03 14.69 14.92
N ALA A 570 1.99 13.43 15.37
CA ALA A 570 2.84 12.96 16.45
C ALA A 570 4.34 13.15 16.15
N ILE A 571 4.78 12.91 14.91
CA ILE A 571 6.16 13.13 14.46
C ILE A 571 6.51 14.63 14.32
N GLU A 572 5.58 15.44 13.83
CA GLU A 572 5.74 16.90 13.75
C GLU A 572 5.87 17.52 15.15
N THR A 573 5.15 16.96 16.11
CA THR A 573 5.18 17.32 17.52
C THR A 573 6.46 16.85 18.21
N ASP A 574 6.86 15.61 17.99
CA ASP A 574 8.10 15.02 18.51
C ASP A 574 8.79 14.19 17.42
N TYR A 575 9.83 14.76 16.83
CA TYR A 575 10.60 14.12 15.75
C TYR A 575 11.29 12.83 16.22
N ASN A 576 11.53 12.66 17.52
CA ASN A 576 12.16 11.47 18.09
C ASN A 576 11.14 10.41 18.50
N PHE A 577 9.85 10.59 18.18
CA PHE A 577 8.79 9.65 18.56
C PHE A 577 8.75 8.42 17.62
N ILE A 578 9.67 7.48 17.86
CA ILE A 578 9.96 6.35 16.96
C ILE A 578 8.73 5.45 16.72
N ASP A 579 7.85 5.29 17.72
CA ASP A 579 6.65 4.45 17.61
C ASP A 579 5.74 4.92 16.46
N SER A 580 5.62 6.22 16.20
CA SER A 580 4.82 6.74 15.08
C SER A 580 5.47 6.49 13.71
N TYR A 581 6.80 6.45 13.60
CA TYR A 581 7.47 6.02 12.37
C TYR A 581 7.18 4.54 12.08
N ASN A 582 7.23 3.71 13.11
CA ASN A 582 6.92 2.29 13.00
C ASN A 582 5.45 2.06 12.61
N ASN A 583 4.52 2.76 13.25
CA ASN A 583 3.10 2.62 12.97
C ASN A 583 2.73 3.17 11.58
N LEU A 584 3.33 4.28 11.13
CA LEU A 584 3.18 4.73 9.74
C LEU A 584 3.69 3.70 8.74
N ALA A 585 4.83 3.06 9.02
CA ALA A 585 5.34 2.01 8.15
C ALA A 585 4.38 0.82 8.05
N ILE A 586 3.76 0.42 9.17
CA ILE A 586 2.74 -0.64 9.22
C ILE A 586 1.53 -0.24 8.38
N VAL A 587 0.99 0.97 8.56
CA VAL A 587 -0.17 1.45 7.79
C VAL A 587 0.14 1.52 6.30
N PHE A 588 1.28 2.13 5.91
CA PHE A 588 1.67 2.22 4.51
C PHE A 588 1.90 0.84 3.86
N LYS A 589 2.46 -0.12 4.62
CA LYS A 589 2.56 -1.53 4.19
C LYS A 589 1.18 -2.13 3.97
N GLY A 590 0.25 -1.94 4.91
CA GLY A 590 -1.13 -2.46 4.86
C GLY A 590 -1.94 -1.95 3.66
N ILE A 591 -1.70 -0.72 3.21
CA ILE A 591 -2.34 -0.15 2.00
C ILE A 591 -1.53 -0.34 0.71
N GLY A 592 -0.45 -1.12 0.74
CA GLY A 592 0.39 -1.44 -0.43
C GLY A 592 1.31 -0.31 -0.92
N LYS A 593 1.48 0.77 -0.14
CA LYS A 593 2.40 1.89 -0.45
C LYS A 593 3.80 1.62 0.08
N TYR A 594 4.46 0.62 -0.50
CA TYR A 594 5.74 0.09 -0.03
C TYR A 594 6.89 1.13 0.02
N ASP A 595 6.98 2.06 -0.94
CA ASP A 595 8.03 3.09 -0.94
C ASP A 595 7.92 4.03 0.27
N SER A 596 6.67 4.38 0.65
CA SER A 596 6.42 5.18 1.85
C SER A 596 6.77 4.38 3.11
N ALA A 597 6.36 3.10 3.17
CA ALA A 597 6.69 2.24 4.30
C ALA A 597 8.20 2.08 4.50
N GLU A 598 8.97 1.84 3.41
CA GLU A 598 10.43 1.80 3.44
C GLU A 598 11.03 3.12 3.94
N THR A 599 10.52 4.26 3.46
CA THR A 599 11.00 5.59 3.85
C THR A 599 10.85 5.82 5.37
N TYR A 600 9.66 5.55 5.93
CA TYR A 600 9.43 5.74 7.36
C TYR A 600 10.20 4.73 8.21
N CYS A 601 10.36 3.48 7.75
CA CYS A 601 11.24 2.52 8.41
C CYS A 601 12.68 3.04 8.52
N ARG A 602 13.25 3.52 7.40
CA ARG A 602 14.63 4.02 7.36
C ARG A 602 14.83 5.28 8.21
N ARG A 603 13.83 6.17 8.24
CA ARG A 603 13.85 7.35 9.10
C ARG A 603 13.85 6.96 10.58
N GLY A 604 12.97 6.05 10.99
CA GLY A 604 12.94 5.53 12.35
C GLY A 604 14.25 4.83 12.75
N ILE A 605 14.83 4.02 11.86
CA ILE A 605 16.12 3.34 12.10
C ILE A 605 17.27 4.35 12.28
N LYS A 606 17.21 5.50 11.62
CA LYS A 606 18.22 6.56 11.80
C LYS A 606 18.12 7.20 13.19
N LEU A 607 16.92 7.25 13.77
CA LEU A 607 16.69 7.76 15.12
C LEU A 607 17.13 6.76 16.19
N ASP A 608 16.78 5.49 16.01
CA ASP A 608 17.15 4.39 16.90
C ASP A 608 17.57 3.14 16.09
N PRO A 609 18.90 2.91 15.94
CA PRO A 609 19.44 1.74 15.25
C PRO A 609 19.20 0.41 15.97
N GLU A 610 18.75 0.39 17.23
CA GLU A 610 18.46 -0.83 17.99
C GLU A 610 16.97 -1.16 18.00
N TYR A 611 16.13 -0.35 17.35
CA TYR A 611 14.69 -0.54 17.27
C TYR A 611 14.31 -1.72 16.34
N ILE A 612 14.28 -2.93 16.89
CA ILE A 612 14.11 -4.18 16.13
C ILE A 612 12.84 -4.24 15.24
N TYR A 613 11.71 -3.67 15.68
CA TYR A 613 10.45 -3.74 14.93
C TYR A 613 10.52 -3.00 13.59
N LEU A 614 11.32 -1.93 13.49
CA LEU A 614 11.51 -1.18 12.24
C LEU A 614 12.34 -1.99 11.24
N TYR A 615 13.34 -2.75 11.69
CA TYR A 615 14.06 -3.69 10.83
C TYR A 615 13.14 -4.81 10.33
N CYS A 616 12.28 -5.35 11.21
CA CYS A 616 11.31 -6.36 10.82
C CYS A 616 10.31 -5.83 9.77
N ASN A 617 9.74 -4.64 10.01
CA ASN A 617 8.84 -3.99 9.07
C ASN A 617 9.53 -3.62 7.75
N LEU A 618 10.78 -3.16 7.78
CA LEU A 618 11.55 -2.89 6.57
C LEU A 618 11.82 -4.17 5.78
N ALA A 619 12.18 -5.25 6.45
CA ALA A 619 12.42 -6.54 5.82
C ALA A 619 11.14 -7.15 5.22
N ASP A 620 10.00 -6.98 5.89
CA ASP A 620 8.68 -7.30 5.34
C ASP A 620 8.40 -6.50 4.06
N VAL A 621 8.64 -5.19 4.06
CA VAL A 621 8.47 -4.37 2.85
C VAL A 621 9.37 -4.85 1.70
N MET A 622 10.62 -5.22 2.00
CA MET A 622 11.51 -5.82 1.00
C MET A 622 10.98 -7.17 0.48
N LYS A 623 10.41 -7.99 1.35
CA LYS A 623 9.80 -9.29 1.00
C LYS A 623 8.58 -9.12 0.11
N GLU A 624 7.64 -8.23 0.46
CA GLU A 624 6.43 -7.95 -0.32
C GLU A 624 6.75 -7.35 -1.71
N THR A 625 7.83 -6.57 -1.81
CA THR A 625 8.36 -6.05 -3.09
C THR A 625 9.26 -7.04 -3.84
N LYS A 626 9.33 -8.31 -3.39
CA LYS A 626 10.14 -9.39 -3.97
C LYS A 626 11.66 -9.12 -4.02
N ARG A 627 12.15 -8.16 -3.22
CA ARG A 627 13.57 -7.83 -3.04
C ARG A 627 14.19 -8.74 -1.98
N TYR A 628 14.15 -10.05 -2.22
CA TYR A 628 14.44 -11.06 -1.21
C TYR A 628 15.86 -10.98 -0.61
N ASP A 629 16.89 -10.66 -1.40
CA ASP A 629 18.26 -10.51 -0.88
C ASP A 629 18.37 -9.36 0.13
N SER A 630 17.58 -8.30 -0.08
CA SER A 630 17.51 -7.19 0.87
C SER A 630 16.72 -7.55 2.12
N ALA A 631 15.62 -8.29 1.97
CA ALA A 631 14.84 -8.81 3.10
C ALA A 631 15.72 -9.70 4.00
N GLU A 632 16.48 -10.63 3.43
CA GLU A 632 17.39 -11.51 4.17
C GLU A 632 18.41 -10.73 5.00
N ARG A 633 19.12 -9.79 4.36
CA ARG A 633 20.13 -8.97 5.04
C ARG A 633 19.53 -8.16 6.20
N ILE A 634 18.33 -7.64 6.04
CA ILE A 634 17.67 -6.81 7.06
C ILE A 634 17.11 -7.69 8.19
N TYR A 635 16.54 -8.86 7.90
CA TYR A 635 16.15 -9.83 8.92
C TYR A 635 17.34 -10.31 9.74
N LYS A 636 18.49 -10.56 9.11
CA LYS A 636 19.74 -10.91 9.82
C LYS A 636 20.22 -9.78 10.74
N LYS A 637 19.99 -8.52 10.40
CA LYS A 637 20.24 -7.39 11.32
C LYS A 637 19.29 -7.40 12.52
N ALA A 638 17.99 -7.64 12.30
CA ALA A 638 17.03 -7.79 13.39
C ALA A 638 17.43 -8.94 14.35
N ILE A 639 17.87 -10.07 13.81
CA ILE A 639 18.38 -11.22 14.58
C ILE A 639 19.65 -10.85 15.37
N ALA A 640 20.57 -10.09 14.77
CA ALA A 640 21.78 -9.65 15.45
C ALA A 640 21.48 -8.69 16.62
N ILE A 641 20.43 -7.87 16.51
CA ILE A 641 19.97 -6.98 17.59
C ILE A 641 19.35 -7.79 18.74
N ASN A 642 18.47 -8.75 18.44
CA ASN A 642 17.90 -9.65 19.44
C ASN A 642 17.81 -11.10 18.92
N PRO A 643 18.76 -11.97 19.30
CA PRO A 643 18.78 -13.36 18.86
C PRO A 643 17.60 -14.21 19.36
N ARG A 644 16.90 -13.79 20.43
CA ARG A 644 15.74 -14.51 20.99
C ARG A 644 14.40 -14.00 20.46
N TYR A 645 14.40 -13.00 19.57
CA TYR A 645 13.17 -12.54 18.94
C TYR A 645 12.78 -13.49 17.79
N ILE A 646 11.68 -14.24 17.97
CA ILE A 646 11.26 -15.35 17.10
C ILE A 646 10.81 -14.85 15.70
N TYR A 647 10.14 -13.70 15.66
CA TYR A 647 9.50 -13.15 14.46
C TYR A 647 10.41 -13.07 13.21
N PRO A 648 11.65 -12.52 13.27
CA PRO A 648 12.53 -12.46 12.10
C PRO A 648 12.98 -13.82 11.58
N TYR A 649 13.14 -14.84 12.43
CA TYR A 649 13.48 -16.20 11.96
C TYR A 649 12.35 -16.80 11.13
N ASN A 650 11.12 -16.74 11.65
CA ASN A 650 9.96 -17.25 10.92
C ASN A 650 9.74 -16.51 9.59
N ASN A 651 9.83 -15.18 9.58
CA ASN A 651 9.64 -14.42 8.34
C ASN A 651 10.79 -14.55 7.34
N LEU A 652 12.01 -14.80 7.81
CA LEU A 652 13.11 -15.17 6.93
C LEU A 652 12.84 -16.54 6.26
N GLY A 653 12.29 -17.48 7.02
CA GLY A 653 11.76 -18.74 6.46
C GLY A 653 10.72 -18.51 5.36
N ILE A 654 9.72 -17.65 5.61
CA ILE A 654 8.69 -17.27 4.62
C ILE A 654 9.33 -16.64 3.37
N SER A 655 10.34 -15.78 3.56
CA SER A 655 11.06 -15.16 2.45
C SER A 655 11.78 -16.18 1.55
N PHE A 656 12.29 -17.29 2.10
CA PHE A 656 12.87 -18.39 1.32
C PHE A 656 11.81 -19.29 0.68
N ASP A 657 10.69 -19.51 1.39
CA ASP A 657 9.55 -20.28 0.89
C ASP A 657 8.92 -19.62 -0.35
N ASN A 658 8.76 -18.29 -0.34
CA ASN A 658 8.31 -17.49 -1.49
C ASN A 658 9.27 -17.53 -2.70
N GLN A 659 10.51 -17.99 -2.51
CA GLN A 659 11.48 -18.24 -3.57
C GLN A 659 11.55 -19.72 -3.99
N HIS A 660 10.69 -20.58 -3.43
CA HIS A 660 10.72 -22.03 -3.58
C HIS A 660 12.03 -22.69 -3.09
N LYS A 661 12.76 -22.02 -2.18
CA LYS A 661 14.00 -22.52 -1.55
C LYS A 661 13.67 -23.22 -0.24
N TYR A 662 12.95 -24.34 -0.34
CA TYR A 662 12.32 -25.01 0.81
C TYR A 662 13.31 -25.47 1.90
N ASP A 663 14.50 -25.95 1.54
CA ASP A 663 15.50 -26.37 2.54
C ASP A 663 15.97 -25.20 3.43
N SER A 664 16.20 -24.03 2.81
CA SER A 664 16.53 -22.80 3.55
C SER A 664 15.35 -22.33 4.41
N ALA A 665 14.13 -22.42 3.89
CA ALA A 665 12.92 -22.07 4.65
C ALA A 665 12.79 -22.94 5.91
N LEU A 666 12.90 -24.27 5.75
CA LEU A 666 12.86 -25.25 6.84
C LEU A 666 13.95 -25.00 7.89
N LYS A 667 15.16 -24.59 7.48
CA LYS A 667 16.24 -24.23 8.41
C LYS A 667 15.81 -23.10 9.34
N TYR A 668 15.31 -21.98 8.80
CA TYR A 668 14.96 -20.81 9.60
C TYR A 668 13.67 -21.02 10.42
N TYR A 669 12.70 -21.79 9.91
CA TYR A 669 11.55 -22.18 10.72
C TYR A 669 11.94 -23.05 11.92
N LYS A 670 12.90 -23.97 11.75
CA LYS A 670 13.42 -24.78 12.86
C LYS A 670 14.14 -23.91 13.90
N LEU A 671 14.95 -22.94 13.47
CA LEU A 671 15.56 -21.97 14.39
C LEU A 671 14.53 -21.17 15.20
N ALA A 672 13.38 -20.84 14.61
CA ALA A 672 12.29 -20.22 15.35
C ALA A 672 11.72 -21.17 16.44
N LEU A 673 11.60 -22.46 16.14
CA LEU A 673 11.16 -23.49 17.09
C LEU A 673 12.20 -23.85 18.15
N ASP A 674 13.50 -23.64 17.89
CA ASP A 674 14.55 -23.79 18.90
C ASP A 674 14.43 -22.72 20.00
N ILE A 675 13.83 -21.55 19.68
CA ILE A 675 13.55 -20.48 20.65
C ILE A 675 12.22 -20.76 21.38
N ASP A 676 11.16 -21.11 20.64
CA ASP A 676 9.86 -21.52 21.19
C ASP A 676 9.31 -22.76 20.46
N PRO A 677 9.42 -23.95 21.09
CA PRO A 677 8.93 -25.20 20.50
C PRO A 677 7.42 -25.22 20.19
N ASN A 678 6.63 -24.33 20.80
CA ASN A 678 5.19 -24.24 20.65
C ASN A 678 4.77 -23.07 19.72
N TYR A 679 5.69 -22.50 18.95
CA TYR A 679 5.36 -21.44 18.01
C TYR A 679 4.57 -21.97 16.79
N SER A 680 3.24 -21.94 16.90
CA SER A 680 2.30 -22.55 15.95
C SER A 680 2.52 -22.11 14.50
N TYR A 681 2.77 -20.82 14.25
CA TYR A 681 3.03 -20.28 12.91
C TYR A 681 4.20 -20.98 12.19
N SER A 682 5.32 -21.25 12.89
CA SER A 682 6.44 -21.95 12.27
C SER A 682 6.15 -23.43 12.03
N LEU A 683 5.34 -24.08 12.89
CA LEU A 683 4.88 -25.46 12.62
C LEU A 683 4.01 -25.54 11.37
N SER A 684 3.05 -24.62 11.22
CA SER A 684 2.19 -24.47 10.04
C SER A 684 3.01 -24.22 8.77
N ASN A 685 4.01 -23.34 8.85
CA ASN A 685 4.87 -23.01 7.73
C ASN A 685 5.81 -24.17 7.33
N ILE A 686 6.36 -24.92 8.30
CA ILE A 686 7.11 -26.16 8.03
C ILE A 686 6.22 -27.18 7.32
N ALA A 687 4.98 -27.34 7.78
CA ALA A 687 4.02 -28.24 7.16
C ALA A 687 3.72 -27.84 5.71
N SER A 688 3.50 -26.55 5.47
CA SER A 688 3.31 -25.99 4.12
C SER A 688 4.53 -26.23 3.23
N ALA A 689 5.74 -25.97 3.71
CA ALA A 689 6.96 -26.23 2.95
C ALA A 689 7.10 -27.71 2.55
N TYR A 690 6.87 -28.65 3.49
CA TYR A 690 6.87 -30.08 3.15
C TYR A 690 5.76 -30.47 2.17
N ARG A 691 4.59 -29.82 2.24
CA ARG A 691 3.49 -30.04 1.29
C ARG A 691 3.89 -29.64 -0.12
N GLU A 692 4.53 -28.48 -0.28
CA GLU A 692 5.02 -28.02 -1.59
C GLU A 692 6.14 -28.93 -2.14
N MET A 693 6.98 -29.48 -1.26
CA MET A 693 7.95 -30.53 -1.60
C MET A 693 7.30 -31.91 -1.88
N LYS A 694 5.97 -32.03 -1.79
CA LYS A 694 5.18 -33.27 -1.92
C LYS A 694 5.53 -34.35 -0.88
N SER A 695 6.18 -33.99 0.22
CA SER A 695 6.44 -34.87 1.37
C SER A 695 5.22 -34.86 2.30
N TYR A 696 4.15 -35.52 1.85
CA TYR A 696 2.84 -35.43 2.49
C TYR A 696 2.80 -35.98 3.93
N ASP A 697 3.55 -37.03 4.24
CA ASP A 697 3.60 -37.59 5.60
C ASP A 697 4.22 -36.60 6.60
N SER A 698 5.31 -35.95 6.19
CA SER A 698 5.96 -34.91 6.98
C SER A 698 5.04 -33.70 7.14
N ALA A 699 4.42 -33.24 6.05
CA ALA A 699 3.47 -32.14 6.09
C ALA A 699 2.31 -32.42 7.07
N PHE A 700 1.69 -33.60 6.97
CA PHE A 700 0.59 -34.01 7.84
C PHE A 700 1.01 -34.08 9.31
N LYS A 701 2.22 -34.59 9.61
CA LYS A 701 2.78 -34.62 10.97
C LYS A 701 2.90 -33.21 11.57
N TYR A 702 3.40 -32.24 10.82
CA TYR A 702 3.58 -30.87 11.32
C TYR A 702 2.26 -30.10 11.40
N TYR A 703 1.33 -30.26 10.44
CA TYR A 703 -0.01 -29.69 10.55
C TYR A 703 -0.75 -30.23 11.78
N ARG A 704 -0.65 -31.53 12.10
CA ARG A 704 -1.23 -32.09 13.32
C ARG A 704 -0.64 -31.48 14.60
N LYS A 705 0.66 -31.16 14.62
CA LYS A 705 1.28 -30.45 15.75
C LYS A 705 0.76 -29.02 15.88
N ALA A 706 0.63 -28.29 14.77
CA ALA A 706 0.07 -26.94 14.78
C ALA A 706 -1.39 -26.93 15.28
N ILE A 707 -2.22 -27.86 14.79
CA ILE A 707 -3.62 -28.02 15.21
C ILE A 707 -3.75 -28.42 16.69
N ALA A 708 -2.81 -29.20 17.22
CA ALA A 708 -2.82 -29.53 18.66
C ALA A 708 -2.62 -28.29 19.55
N LEU A 709 -1.98 -27.23 19.04
CA LEU A 709 -1.80 -25.96 19.72
C LEU A 709 -2.91 -24.96 19.40
N ASN A 710 -3.44 -24.99 18.17
CA ASN A 710 -4.58 -24.17 17.72
C ASN A 710 -5.61 -25.02 16.96
N PRO A 711 -6.58 -25.63 17.66
CA PRO A 711 -7.57 -26.52 17.06
C PRO A 711 -8.47 -25.86 16.00
N GLU A 712 -8.66 -24.54 16.09
CA GLU A 712 -9.54 -23.74 15.23
C GLU A 712 -8.76 -23.06 14.08
N SER A 713 -7.53 -23.52 13.78
CA SER A 713 -6.77 -23.01 12.65
C SER A 713 -7.34 -23.48 11.31
N ALA A 714 -8.19 -22.65 10.69
CA ALA A 714 -8.73 -22.90 9.35
C ALA A 714 -7.63 -23.11 8.29
N TYR A 715 -6.51 -22.39 8.41
CA TYR A 715 -5.34 -22.54 7.54
C TYR A 715 -4.74 -23.95 7.60
N ASP A 716 -4.51 -24.49 8.80
CA ASP A 716 -3.90 -25.81 8.98
C ASP A 716 -4.85 -26.95 8.60
N LEU A 717 -6.13 -26.83 8.96
CA LEU A 717 -7.17 -27.76 8.56
C LEU A 717 -7.29 -27.83 7.03
N ASN A 718 -7.30 -26.68 6.36
CA ASN A 718 -7.28 -26.61 4.90
C ASN A 718 -5.97 -27.19 4.33
N GLY A 719 -4.83 -26.97 4.98
CA GLY A 719 -3.54 -27.58 4.61
C GLY A 719 -3.60 -29.10 4.56
N ILE A 720 -4.22 -29.74 5.57
CA ILE A 720 -4.48 -31.18 5.58
C ILE A 720 -5.45 -31.59 4.45
N GLY A 721 -6.50 -30.80 4.22
CA GLY A 721 -7.42 -31.02 3.11
C GLY A 721 -6.70 -31.07 1.74
N ILE A 722 -5.73 -30.17 1.52
CA ILE A 722 -4.92 -30.13 0.28
C ILE A 722 -4.07 -31.39 0.14
N ILE A 723 -3.51 -31.91 1.24
CA ILE A 723 -2.76 -33.18 1.23
C ILE A 723 -3.63 -34.32 0.71
N PHE A 724 -4.83 -34.50 1.29
CA PHE A 724 -5.76 -35.55 0.86
C PHE A 724 -6.27 -35.33 -0.57
N TYR A 725 -6.50 -34.07 -0.98
CA TYR A 725 -6.88 -33.73 -2.34
C TYR A 725 -5.80 -34.17 -3.35
N ASN A 726 -4.53 -33.85 -3.08
CA ASN A 726 -3.42 -34.25 -3.95
C ASN A 726 -3.19 -35.77 -3.99
N GLN A 727 -3.56 -36.48 -2.92
CA GLN A 727 -3.59 -37.96 -2.88
C GLN A 727 -4.85 -38.55 -3.53
N LYS A 728 -5.77 -37.72 -4.05
CA LYS A 728 -7.07 -38.10 -4.64
C LYS A 728 -8.03 -38.78 -3.65
N ILE A 729 -7.83 -38.59 -2.35
CA ILE A 729 -8.71 -39.08 -1.27
C ILE A 729 -9.76 -38.00 -0.98
N TYR A 730 -10.71 -37.85 -1.91
CA TYR A 730 -11.64 -36.72 -1.93
C TYR A 730 -12.53 -36.60 -0.69
N ASP A 731 -13.02 -37.72 -0.13
CA ASP A 731 -13.92 -37.69 1.03
C ASP A 731 -13.22 -37.13 2.28
N SER A 732 -11.96 -37.50 2.49
CA SER A 732 -11.15 -36.95 3.58
C SER A 732 -10.83 -35.47 3.34
N ALA A 733 -10.48 -35.09 2.10
CA ALA A 733 -10.24 -33.70 1.74
C ALA A 733 -11.46 -32.80 2.03
N ILE A 734 -12.65 -33.20 1.57
CA ILE A 734 -13.91 -32.49 1.85
C ILE A 734 -14.17 -32.38 3.35
N THR A 735 -13.91 -33.44 4.12
CA THR A 735 -14.09 -33.43 5.58
C THR A 735 -13.23 -32.36 6.25
N TYR A 736 -11.95 -32.28 5.91
CA TYR A 736 -11.04 -31.28 6.48
C TYR A 736 -11.33 -29.86 5.99
N TYR A 737 -11.74 -29.68 4.72
CA TYR A 737 -12.20 -28.37 4.24
C TYR A 737 -13.48 -27.90 4.93
N LYS A 738 -14.42 -28.80 5.24
CA LYS A 738 -15.62 -28.46 6.03
C LYS A 738 -15.24 -28.02 7.44
N LYS A 739 -14.34 -28.75 8.12
CA LYS A 739 -13.81 -28.34 9.43
C LYS A 739 -13.13 -26.97 9.37
N ALA A 740 -12.36 -26.69 8.31
CA ALA A 740 -11.75 -25.39 8.12
C ALA A 740 -12.78 -24.26 7.95
N TYR A 741 -13.90 -24.53 7.25
CA TYR A 741 -15.01 -23.58 7.13
C TYR A 741 -15.80 -23.41 8.45
N GLU A 742 -15.96 -24.47 9.23
CA GLU A 742 -16.58 -24.41 10.57
C GLU A 742 -15.73 -23.57 11.54
N ALA A 743 -14.41 -23.69 11.45
CA ALA A 743 -13.47 -22.92 12.26
C ALA A 743 -13.42 -21.43 11.86
N ASP A 744 -13.46 -21.13 10.56
CA ASP A 744 -13.58 -19.76 10.05
C ASP A 744 -14.47 -19.70 8.79
N PRO A 745 -15.74 -19.28 8.96
CA PRO A 745 -16.67 -19.13 7.84
C PRO A 745 -16.25 -18.06 6.80
N THR A 746 -15.31 -17.18 7.14
CA THR A 746 -14.76 -16.17 6.23
C THR A 746 -13.55 -16.68 5.43
N TYR A 747 -13.03 -17.86 5.77
CA TYR A 747 -11.90 -18.49 5.09
C TYR A 747 -12.32 -19.13 3.75
N LYS A 748 -12.35 -18.30 2.71
CA LYS A 748 -12.80 -18.64 1.34
C LYS A 748 -12.17 -19.89 0.70
N TYR A 749 -10.91 -20.22 1.02
CA TYR A 749 -10.18 -21.31 0.35
C TYR A 749 -10.83 -22.68 0.60
N SER A 750 -11.48 -22.88 1.75
CA SER A 750 -12.21 -24.10 2.07
C SER A 750 -13.34 -24.37 1.07
N LEU A 751 -14.21 -23.38 0.84
CA LEU A 751 -15.33 -23.51 -0.10
C LEU A 751 -14.84 -23.65 -1.53
N TYR A 752 -13.81 -22.88 -1.91
CA TYR A 752 -13.19 -22.96 -3.22
C TYR A 752 -12.66 -24.38 -3.50
N ASN A 753 -11.89 -24.95 -2.57
CA ASN A 753 -11.27 -26.26 -2.73
C ASN A 753 -12.31 -27.39 -2.76
N ILE A 754 -13.43 -27.27 -2.03
CA ILE A 754 -14.56 -28.20 -2.17
C ILE A 754 -15.18 -28.09 -3.57
N GLY A 755 -15.34 -26.87 -4.09
CA GLY A 755 -15.81 -26.63 -5.46
C GLY A 755 -14.91 -27.26 -6.52
N LEU A 756 -13.59 -27.18 -6.34
CA LEU A 756 -12.60 -27.86 -7.19
C LEU A 756 -12.77 -29.37 -7.20
N ILE A 757 -12.93 -30.00 -6.03
CA ILE A 757 -13.15 -31.45 -5.94
C ILE A 757 -14.40 -31.86 -6.69
N TYR A 758 -15.51 -31.13 -6.53
CA TYR A 758 -16.74 -31.44 -7.24
C TYR A 758 -16.59 -31.23 -8.76
N TYR A 759 -15.78 -30.27 -9.20
CA TYR A 759 -15.46 -30.09 -10.61
C TYR A 759 -14.71 -31.29 -11.17
N ASP A 760 -13.66 -31.74 -10.47
CA ASP A 760 -12.84 -32.90 -10.87
C ASP A 760 -13.64 -34.20 -10.88
N GLN A 761 -14.67 -34.32 -10.03
CA GLN A 761 -15.63 -35.43 -10.02
C GLN A 761 -16.71 -35.32 -11.11
N ASN A 762 -16.65 -34.33 -12.00
CA ASN A 762 -17.68 -34.00 -13.01
C ASN A 762 -19.07 -33.68 -12.43
N LYS A 763 -19.14 -33.28 -11.15
CA LYS A 763 -20.38 -32.86 -10.46
C LYS A 763 -20.53 -31.34 -10.55
N PHE A 764 -20.78 -30.84 -11.76
CA PHE A 764 -20.71 -29.41 -12.08
C PHE A 764 -21.74 -28.55 -11.33
N ASP A 765 -22.93 -29.05 -11.02
CA ASP A 765 -23.93 -28.31 -10.22
C ASP A 765 -23.47 -28.08 -8.78
N SER A 766 -22.87 -29.09 -8.16
CA SER A 766 -22.29 -28.97 -6.80
C SER A 766 -21.10 -28.00 -6.81
N SER A 767 -20.20 -28.13 -7.79
CA SER A 767 -19.05 -27.23 -7.97
C SER A 767 -19.50 -25.76 -8.12
N LYS A 768 -20.47 -25.50 -8.99
CA LYS A 768 -21.11 -24.19 -9.16
C LYS A 768 -21.62 -23.61 -7.85
N ASN A 769 -22.34 -24.41 -7.04
CA ASN A 769 -22.89 -23.93 -5.76
C ASN A 769 -21.78 -23.50 -4.79
N TYR A 770 -20.72 -24.30 -4.63
CA TYR A 770 -19.59 -23.95 -3.76
C TYR A 770 -18.81 -22.73 -4.26
N HIS A 771 -18.63 -22.55 -5.56
CA HIS A 771 -18.01 -21.34 -6.09
C HIS A 771 -18.90 -20.09 -5.93
N LEU A 772 -20.24 -20.22 -6.01
CA LEU A 772 -21.17 -19.13 -5.67
C LEU A 772 -21.08 -18.74 -4.19
N GLN A 773 -20.96 -19.70 -3.29
CA GLN A 773 -20.74 -19.43 -1.87
C GLN A 773 -19.37 -18.77 -1.63
N THR A 774 -18.33 -19.19 -2.35
CA THR A 774 -16.99 -18.58 -2.26
C THR A 774 -17.03 -17.10 -2.61
N ILE A 775 -17.70 -16.70 -3.70
CA ILE A 775 -17.79 -15.28 -4.10
C ILE A 775 -18.73 -14.47 -3.20
N LYS A 776 -19.63 -15.11 -2.45
CA LYS A 776 -20.44 -14.46 -1.42
C LYS A 776 -19.59 -14.09 -0.20
N VAL A 777 -18.62 -14.95 0.14
CA VAL A 777 -17.65 -14.70 1.23
C VAL A 777 -16.58 -13.69 0.78
N ASP A 778 -16.00 -13.87 -0.40
CA ASP A 778 -15.03 -12.93 -0.99
C ASP A 778 -15.39 -12.59 -2.44
N PRO A 779 -16.06 -11.44 -2.66
CA PRO A 779 -16.43 -10.96 -3.99
C PRO A 779 -15.24 -10.66 -4.91
N GLN A 780 -14.01 -10.55 -4.39
CA GLN A 780 -12.81 -10.29 -5.18
C GLN A 780 -12.06 -11.58 -5.56
N TYR A 781 -12.56 -12.76 -5.21
CA TYR A 781 -11.88 -14.02 -5.47
C TYR A 781 -12.02 -14.50 -6.93
N ILE A 782 -11.10 -14.03 -7.78
CA ILE A 782 -11.10 -14.20 -9.25
C ILE A 782 -11.23 -15.65 -9.70
N SER A 783 -10.51 -16.59 -9.06
CA SER A 783 -10.49 -18.00 -9.48
C SER A 783 -11.88 -18.64 -9.44
N SER A 784 -12.73 -18.30 -8.46
CA SER A 784 -14.11 -18.83 -8.40
C SER A 784 -14.99 -18.32 -9.55
N TYR A 785 -14.81 -17.07 -10.01
CA TYR A 785 -15.51 -16.60 -11.22
C TYR A 785 -15.10 -17.41 -12.46
N ASN A 786 -13.80 -17.73 -12.59
CA ASN A 786 -13.34 -18.58 -13.69
C ASN A 786 -13.90 -20.01 -13.62
N TYR A 787 -13.92 -20.62 -12.45
CA TYR A 787 -14.50 -21.96 -12.28
C TYR A 787 -16.03 -21.97 -12.44
N LEU A 788 -16.73 -20.90 -12.07
CA LEU A 788 -18.15 -20.73 -12.42
C LEU A 788 -18.33 -20.73 -13.93
N GLY A 789 -17.51 -19.96 -14.66
CA GLY A 789 -17.51 -19.96 -16.12
C GLY A 789 -17.33 -21.37 -16.71
N LEU A 790 -16.34 -22.12 -16.21
CA LEU A 790 -16.08 -23.50 -16.61
C LEU A 790 -17.26 -24.44 -16.29
N CYS A 791 -17.90 -24.28 -15.13
CA CYS A 791 -19.08 -25.07 -14.75
C CYS A 791 -20.25 -24.80 -15.70
N TYR A 792 -20.55 -23.52 -15.97
CA TYR A 792 -21.62 -23.14 -16.90
C TYR A 792 -21.35 -23.63 -18.32
N GLU A 793 -20.10 -23.63 -18.77
CA GLU A 793 -19.72 -24.21 -20.06
C GLU A 793 -20.01 -25.72 -20.10
N LYS A 794 -19.62 -26.48 -19.08
CA LYS A 794 -19.89 -27.93 -18.98
C LYS A 794 -21.38 -28.26 -18.84
N LEU A 795 -22.16 -27.34 -18.28
CA LEU A 795 -23.63 -27.42 -18.21
C LEU A 795 -24.33 -26.92 -19.49
N ASN A 796 -23.58 -26.66 -20.57
CA ASN A 796 -24.09 -26.18 -21.86
C ASN A 796 -24.84 -24.83 -21.77
N GLN A 797 -24.37 -23.94 -20.90
CA GLN A 797 -24.91 -22.59 -20.68
C GLN A 797 -23.85 -21.51 -21.03
N PRO A 798 -23.53 -21.33 -22.33
CA PRO A 798 -22.37 -20.56 -22.76
C PRO A 798 -22.47 -19.06 -22.50
N ASP A 799 -23.67 -18.49 -22.42
CA ASP A 799 -23.84 -17.05 -22.16
C ASP A 799 -23.54 -16.72 -20.69
N SER A 800 -23.93 -17.60 -19.78
CA SER A 800 -23.54 -17.53 -18.36
C SER A 800 -22.04 -17.76 -18.21
N ALA A 801 -21.46 -18.72 -18.94
CA ALA A 801 -20.01 -18.95 -18.93
C ALA A 801 -19.25 -17.66 -19.31
N PHE A 802 -19.63 -17.04 -20.42
CA PHE A 802 -19.06 -15.78 -20.88
C PHE A 802 -19.22 -14.64 -19.85
N TYR A 803 -20.38 -14.52 -19.21
CA TYR A 803 -20.62 -13.53 -18.15
C TYR A 803 -19.61 -13.67 -17.00
N TYR A 804 -19.44 -14.89 -16.47
CA TYR A 804 -18.54 -15.13 -15.34
C TYR A 804 -17.05 -14.99 -15.72
N TYR A 805 -16.64 -15.41 -16.92
CA TYR A 805 -15.30 -15.14 -17.41
C TYR A 805 -15.04 -13.62 -17.55
N ARG A 806 -16.00 -12.84 -18.04
CA ARG A 806 -15.87 -11.36 -18.10
C ARG A 806 -15.82 -10.72 -16.72
N LYS A 807 -16.53 -11.25 -15.73
CA LYS A 807 -16.42 -10.78 -14.33
C LYS A 807 -15.00 -11.03 -13.78
N ALA A 808 -14.40 -12.19 -14.06
CA ALA A 808 -13.02 -12.47 -13.68
C ALA A 808 -12.03 -11.45 -14.29
N ILE A 809 -12.19 -11.11 -15.58
CA ILE A 809 -11.41 -10.08 -16.27
C ILE A 809 -11.63 -8.68 -15.67
N GLY A 810 -12.87 -8.37 -15.29
CA GLY A 810 -13.21 -7.09 -14.65
C GLY A 810 -12.53 -6.89 -13.30
N LEU A 811 -12.29 -7.98 -12.56
CA LEU A 811 -11.56 -7.97 -11.30
C LEU A 811 -10.04 -7.92 -11.50
N ASN A 812 -9.51 -8.64 -12.49
CA ASN A 812 -8.10 -8.61 -12.85
C ASN A 812 -7.90 -8.75 -14.36
N LYS A 813 -7.41 -7.68 -14.99
CA LYS A 813 -7.15 -7.61 -16.43
C LYS A 813 -5.98 -8.50 -16.88
N ASP A 814 -5.11 -8.89 -15.95
CA ASP A 814 -3.96 -9.77 -16.21
C ASP A 814 -4.28 -11.24 -15.92
N TYR A 815 -5.56 -11.59 -15.74
CA TYR A 815 -5.98 -12.98 -15.49
C TYR A 815 -6.17 -13.76 -16.80
N HIS A 816 -5.07 -14.28 -17.35
CA HIS A 816 -5.03 -14.91 -18.68
C HIS A 816 -5.97 -16.13 -18.85
N TYR A 817 -6.28 -16.89 -17.79
CA TYR A 817 -7.16 -18.07 -17.89
C TYR A 817 -8.56 -17.71 -18.37
N ALA A 818 -9.12 -16.57 -17.95
CA ALA A 818 -10.45 -16.14 -18.39
C ALA A 818 -10.47 -15.75 -19.87
N TYR A 819 -9.42 -15.05 -20.36
CA TYR A 819 -9.25 -14.76 -21.78
C TYR A 819 -9.11 -16.04 -22.61
N TYR A 820 -8.29 -16.99 -22.14
CA TYR A 820 -8.10 -18.29 -22.78
C TYR A 820 -9.43 -19.06 -22.89
N ASN A 821 -10.19 -19.15 -21.80
CA ASN A 821 -11.46 -19.87 -21.77
C ASN A 821 -12.52 -19.21 -22.67
N ILE A 822 -12.59 -17.87 -22.74
CA ILE A 822 -13.46 -17.17 -23.70
C ILE A 822 -13.01 -17.45 -25.14
N GLY A 823 -11.71 -17.41 -25.40
CA GLY A 823 -11.13 -17.74 -26.70
C GLY A 823 -11.56 -19.14 -27.16
N TYR A 824 -11.38 -20.13 -26.29
CA TYR A 824 -11.80 -21.50 -26.51
C TYR A 824 -13.32 -21.62 -26.75
N LEU A 825 -14.14 -20.92 -25.95
CA LEU A 825 -15.59 -20.88 -26.12
C LEU A 825 -16.02 -20.32 -27.50
N TYR A 826 -15.29 -19.35 -28.04
CA TYR A 826 -15.55 -18.85 -29.40
C TYR A 826 -15.07 -19.81 -30.50
N GLN A 827 -13.98 -20.56 -30.26
CA GLN A 827 -13.52 -21.61 -31.18
C GLN A 827 -14.59 -22.70 -31.36
N THR A 828 -15.18 -23.17 -30.25
CA THR A 828 -16.23 -24.20 -30.29
C THR A 828 -17.52 -23.71 -30.95
N LYS A 829 -17.81 -22.40 -30.90
CA LYS A 829 -18.90 -21.74 -31.62
C LYS A 829 -18.57 -21.35 -33.07
N THR A 830 -17.44 -21.82 -33.61
CA THR A 830 -16.95 -21.51 -34.97
C THR A 830 -16.81 -20.01 -35.28
N LYS A 831 -16.56 -19.17 -34.27
CA LYS A 831 -16.37 -17.71 -34.39
C LYS A 831 -14.88 -17.36 -34.29
N TYR A 832 -14.12 -17.72 -35.31
CA TYR A 832 -12.66 -17.73 -35.26
C TYR A 832 -11.99 -16.35 -35.09
N ASP A 833 -12.60 -15.27 -35.58
CA ASP A 833 -12.05 -13.91 -35.39
C ASP A 833 -12.18 -13.44 -33.94
N SER A 834 -13.31 -13.74 -33.29
CA SER A 834 -13.49 -13.45 -31.87
C SER A 834 -12.56 -14.31 -31.02
N ALA A 835 -12.43 -15.60 -31.35
CA ALA A 835 -11.47 -16.49 -30.69
C ALA A 835 -10.03 -15.95 -30.78
N GLU A 836 -9.60 -15.51 -31.97
CA GLU A 836 -8.27 -14.93 -32.19
C GLU A 836 -8.01 -13.75 -31.26
N TYR A 837 -8.97 -12.82 -31.14
CA TYR A 837 -8.84 -11.64 -30.27
C TYR A 837 -8.57 -12.03 -28.82
N TYR A 838 -9.43 -12.89 -28.23
CA TYR A 838 -9.29 -13.27 -26.83
C TYR A 838 -8.06 -14.15 -26.57
N LEU A 839 -7.72 -15.05 -27.49
CA LEU A 839 -6.52 -15.87 -27.38
C LEU A 839 -5.23 -15.04 -27.49
N LYS A 840 -5.20 -13.99 -28.34
CA LYS A 840 -4.09 -13.04 -28.41
C LYS A 840 -3.92 -12.24 -27.11
N MET A 841 -5.02 -11.83 -26.49
CA MET A 841 -4.99 -11.18 -25.16
C MET A 841 -4.47 -12.14 -24.08
N ALA A 842 -4.89 -13.41 -24.10
CA ALA A 842 -4.33 -14.41 -23.19
C ALA A 842 -2.80 -14.58 -23.42
N HIS A 843 -2.37 -14.59 -24.68
CA HIS A 843 -0.97 -14.76 -25.06
C HIS A 843 -0.10 -13.55 -24.70
N SER A 844 -0.60 -12.31 -24.83
CA SER A 844 0.16 -11.13 -24.43
C SER A 844 0.46 -11.10 -22.93
N ILE A 845 -0.46 -11.63 -22.11
CA ILE A 845 -0.32 -11.74 -20.66
C ILE A 845 0.57 -12.94 -20.27
N ASN A 846 0.37 -14.10 -20.90
CA ASN A 846 1.17 -15.31 -20.69
C ASN A 846 1.78 -15.84 -22.01
N PRO A 847 2.90 -15.26 -22.48
CA PRO A 847 3.48 -15.61 -23.78
C PRO A 847 4.02 -17.04 -23.86
N LYS A 848 4.28 -17.68 -22.71
CA LYS A 848 4.79 -19.06 -22.62
C LYS A 848 3.68 -20.08 -22.33
N GLY A 849 2.41 -19.69 -22.31
CA GLY A 849 1.31 -20.61 -22.08
C GLY A 849 1.14 -21.60 -23.22
N THR A 850 1.55 -22.87 -23.04
CA THR A 850 1.47 -23.94 -24.06
C THR A 850 0.05 -24.13 -24.59
N GLY A 851 -0.94 -24.17 -23.69
CA GLY A 851 -2.36 -24.28 -24.06
C GLY A 851 -2.84 -23.12 -24.94
N ILE A 852 -2.41 -21.89 -24.61
CA ILE A 852 -2.81 -20.68 -25.36
C ILE A 852 -2.20 -20.70 -26.77
N ILE A 853 -0.91 -21.01 -26.87
CA ILE A 853 -0.20 -21.10 -28.15
C ILE A 853 -0.82 -22.20 -29.03
N ASN A 854 -1.11 -23.36 -28.45
CA ASN A 854 -1.74 -24.46 -29.18
C ASN A 854 -3.14 -24.08 -29.68
N SER A 855 -3.95 -23.43 -28.84
CA SER A 855 -5.27 -22.94 -29.25
C SER A 855 -5.19 -21.85 -30.31
N LEU A 856 -4.19 -20.96 -30.27
CA LEU A 856 -3.93 -19.98 -31.34
C LEU A 856 -3.56 -20.65 -32.66
N GLY A 857 -2.60 -21.59 -32.63
CA GLY A 857 -2.21 -22.36 -33.80
C GLY A 857 -3.40 -23.08 -34.43
N TYR A 858 -4.22 -23.72 -33.59
CA TYR A 858 -5.43 -24.40 -34.02
C TYR A 858 -6.48 -23.44 -34.59
N ASN A 859 -6.65 -22.24 -34.01
CA ASN A 859 -7.57 -21.23 -34.54
C ASN A 859 -7.16 -20.79 -35.95
N TYR A 860 -5.87 -20.59 -36.19
CA TYR A 860 -5.36 -20.22 -37.52
C TYR A 860 -5.47 -21.36 -38.54
N GLU A 861 -5.31 -22.61 -38.10
CA GLU A 861 -5.56 -23.80 -38.92
C GLU A 861 -7.02 -23.85 -39.38
N LEU A 862 -7.98 -23.63 -38.47
CA LEU A 862 -9.41 -23.54 -38.79
C LEU A 862 -9.74 -22.37 -39.73
N LYS A 863 -8.96 -21.29 -39.71
CA LYS A 863 -9.05 -20.16 -40.65
C LYS A 863 -8.33 -20.39 -41.98
N LEU A 864 -7.71 -21.56 -42.18
CA LEU A 864 -6.87 -21.88 -43.35
C LEU A 864 -5.66 -20.94 -43.51
N GLN A 865 -5.23 -20.28 -42.43
CA GLN A 865 -4.09 -19.37 -42.40
C GLN A 865 -2.84 -20.12 -41.89
N TYR A 866 -2.33 -21.00 -42.75
CA TYR A 866 -1.34 -21.99 -42.35
C TYR A 866 0.04 -21.41 -41.95
N ASP A 867 0.44 -20.26 -42.49
CA ASP A 867 1.68 -19.58 -42.08
C ASP A 867 1.64 -19.15 -40.62
N SER A 868 0.52 -18.54 -40.21
CA SER A 868 0.29 -18.15 -38.82
C SER A 868 0.18 -19.37 -37.91
N ALA A 869 -0.51 -20.42 -38.35
CA ALA A 869 -0.62 -21.67 -37.59
C ALA A 869 0.77 -22.28 -37.33
N ALA A 870 1.61 -22.37 -38.38
CA ALA A 870 2.98 -22.87 -38.27
C ALA A 870 3.83 -22.01 -37.33
N TYR A 871 3.71 -20.68 -37.41
CA TYR A 871 4.38 -19.75 -36.51
C TYR A 871 4.05 -20.05 -35.04
N TYR A 872 2.77 -20.12 -34.66
CA TYR A 872 2.40 -20.37 -33.27
C TYR A 872 2.80 -21.77 -32.81
N TYR A 873 2.55 -22.80 -33.62
CA TYR A 873 3.01 -24.15 -33.26
C TYR A 873 4.52 -24.19 -33.04
N SER A 874 5.34 -23.48 -33.85
CA SER A 874 6.80 -23.35 -33.68
C SER A 874 7.27 -22.62 -32.40
N LYS A 875 6.36 -22.02 -31.63
CA LYS A 875 6.66 -21.25 -30.41
C LYS A 875 6.33 -21.99 -29.11
N LEU A 876 5.84 -23.23 -29.17
CA LEU A 876 5.54 -24.01 -27.97
C LEU A 876 6.80 -24.15 -27.08
N PRO A 877 6.75 -23.78 -25.79
CA PRO A 877 7.88 -23.94 -24.86
C PRO A 877 8.32 -25.41 -24.79
N GLY A 878 9.64 -25.64 -24.80
CA GLY A 878 10.20 -27.00 -24.85
C GLY A 878 10.57 -27.48 -26.26
N MET A 879 10.56 -26.59 -27.27
CA MET A 879 11.29 -26.81 -28.53
C MET A 879 12.81 -26.76 -28.38
N ASP A 880 13.32 -27.38 -27.34
CA ASP A 880 14.68 -27.90 -27.38
C ASP A 880 14.63 -29.17 -28.24
N THR A 881 15.44 -29.22 -29.30
CA THR A 881 15.40 -30.27 -30.32
C THR A 881 15.66 -31.67 -29.78
N SER A 882 15.91 -31.84 -28.48
CA SER A 882 16.17 -33.09 -27.76
C SER A 882 14.91 -33.92 -27.45
N TYR A 883 13.73 -33.32 -27.18
CA TYR A 883 12.54 -34.05 -26.67
C TYR A 883 11.24 -33.96 -27.51
N ILE A 884 11.27 -33.40 -28.71
CA ILE A 884 10.05 -33.22 -29.53
C ILE A 884 9.60 -34.56 -30.16
N ASN A 885 8.31 -34.87 -30.04
CA ASN A 885 7.71 -36.02 -30.73
C ASN A 885 7.65 -35.79 -32.26
N PRO A 886 7.94 -36.82 -33.08
CA PRO A 886 7.86 -36.73 -34.54
C PRO A 886 6.51 -36.21 -35.07
N SER A 887 5.41 -36.45 -34.35
CA SER A 887 4.06 -36.00 -34.70
C SER A 887 3.91 -34.48 -34.72
N ASP A 888 4.48 -33.77 -33.74
CA ASP A 888 4.35 -32.32 -33.62
C ASP A 888 5.18 -31.61 -34.69
N LEU A 889 6.39 -32.11 -34.96
CA LEU A 889 7.23 -31.64 -36.06
C LEU A 889 6.54 -31.85 -37.41
N ASN A 890 5.92 -33.01 -37.60
CA ASN A 890 5.17 -33.28 -38.81
C ASN A 890 3.95 -32.36 -38.95
N LYS A 891 3.26 -32.01 -37.85
CA LYS A 891 2.14 -31.06 -37.88
C LYS A 891 2.61 -29.68 -38.36
N ILE A 892 3.74 -29.18 -37.85
CA ILE A 892 4.33 -27.91 -38.31
C ILE A 892 4.73 -27.98 -39.78
N GLY A 893 5.38 -29.07 -40.19
CA GLY A 893 5.74 -29.32 -41.59
C GLY A 893 4.52 -29.33 -42.50
N LEU A 894 3.40 -29.91 -42.05
CA LEU A 894 2.14 -29.94 -42.79
C LEU A 894 1.52 -28.55 -42.95
N CYS A 895 1.57 -27.70 -41.92
CA CYS A 895 1.15 -26.31 -42.04
C CYS A 895 1.98 -25.57 -43.10
N TYR A 896 3.32 -25.68 -43.08
CA TYR A 896 4.17 -25.04 -44.10
C TYR A 896 3.93 -25.60 -45.51
N TYR A 897 3.70 -26.91 -45.63
CA TYR A 897 3.37 -27.54 -46.91
C TYR A 897 2.04 -26.98 -47.47
N ASN A 898 1.01 -26.86 -46.64
CA ASN A 898 -0.27 -26.28 -47.03
C ASN A 898 -0.18 -24.78 -47.35
N ALA A 899 0.78 -24.08 -46.74
CA ALA A 899 1.14 -22.70 -47.09
C ALA A 899 1.96 -22.58 -48.39
N LYS A 900 2.23 -23.70 -49.08
CA LYS A 900 3.08 -23.78 -50.28
C LYS A 900 4.55 -23.41 -50.04
N GLN A 901 5.02 -23.49 -48.79
CA GLN A 901 6.40 -23.26 -48.40
C GLN A 901 7.17 -24.58 -48.25
N ASN A 902 7.46 -25.21 -49.40
CA ASN A 902 8.03 -26.57 -49.43
C ASN A 902 9.41 -26.69 -48.76
N ASP A 903 10.25 -25.66 -48.84
CA ASP A 903 11.57 -25.69 -48.21
C ASP A 903 11.46 -25.70 -46.68
N SER A 904 10.60 -24.83 -46.13
CA SER A 904 10.27 -24.81 -44.70
C SER A 904 9.67 -26.14 -44.25
N ALA A 905 8.71 -26.69 -44.99
CA ALA A 905 8.10 -27.97 -44.69
C ALA A 905 9.14 -29.11 -44.64
N MET A 906 10.06 -29.14 -45.61
CA MET A 906 11.13 -30.13 -45.70
C MET A 906 12.06 -30.11 -44.47
N VAL A 907 12.34 -28.94 -43.90
CA VAL A 907 13.13 -28.82 -42.66
C VAL A 907 12.45 -29.59 -41.52
N TYR A 908 11.17 -29.32 -41.27
CA TYR A 908 10.45 -29.95 -40.16
C TYR A 908 10.20 -31.44 -40.36
N TYR A 909 9.91 -31.88 -41.59
CA TYR A 909 9.80 -33.32 -41.88
C TYR A 909 11.13 -34.05 -41.68
N ARG A 910 12.26 -33.46 -42.08
CA ARG A 910 13.59 -34.05 -41.83
C ARG A 910 13.93 -34.08 -40.34
N LEU A 911 13.54 -33.06 -39.58
CA LEU A 911 13.69 -33.07 -38.13
C LEU A 911 12.85 -34.20 -37.49
N ALA A 912 11.62 -34.43 -37.96
CA ALA A 912 10.80 -35.55 -37.52
C ALA A 912 11.49 -36.90 -37.82
N LEU A 913 12.08 -37.06 -39.01
CA LEU A 913 12.80 -38.28 -39.39
C LEU A 913 14.14 -38.47 -38.67
N LYS A 914 14.77 -37.38 -38.20
CA LYS A 914 15.95 -37.49 -37.33
C LYS A 914 15.57 -38.11 -35.97
N LYS A 915 14.31 -37.94 -35.53
CA LYS A 915 13.79 -38.51 -34.29
C LYS A 915 13.27 -39.93 -34.45
N ASP A 916 12.47 -40.13 -35.47
CA ASP A 916 11.98 -41.45 -35.86
C ASP A 916 12.23 -41.62 -37.36
N PRO A 917 13.32 -42.31 -37.76
CA PRO A 917 13.66 -42.52 -39.17
C PRO A 917 12.60 -43.26 -39.97
N GLN A 918 11.68 -43.97 -39.30
CA GLN A 918 10.60 -44.72 -39.93
C GLN A 918 9.26 -43.97 -39.83
N TYR A 919 9.22 -42.71 -39.38
CA TYR A 919 7.97 -41.99 -39.17
C TYR A 919 7.18 -41.83 -40.49
N PRO A 920 6.04 -42.53 -40.65
CA PRO A 920 5.47 -42.79 -41.97
C PRO A 920 4.86 -41.53 -42.61
N TYR A 921 4.31 -40.63 -41.81
CA TYR A 921 3.66 -39.40 -42.29
C TYR A 921 4.67 -38.42 -42.91
N SER A 922 5.82 -38.22 -42.27
CA SER A 922 6.86 -37.34 -42.81
C SER A 922 7.52 -37.93 -44.05
N LEU A 923 7.74 -39.25 -44.11
CA LEU A 923 8.21 -39.92 -45.33
C LEU A 923 7.22 -39.71 -46.49
N ASN A 924 5.92 -39.89 -46.25
CA ASN A 924 4.89 -39.62 -47.26
C ASN A 924 4.91 -38.16 -47.73
N ASN A 925 4.96 -37.20 -46.80
CA ASN A 925 4.91 -35.78 -47.14
C ASN A 925 6.16 -35.30 -47.88
N ILE A 926 7.34 -35.86 -47.58
CA ILE A 926 8.57 -35.62 -48.38
C ILE A 926 8.40 -36.19 -49.79
N GLY A 927 7.80 -37.38 -49.92
CA GLY A 927 7.46 -37.96 -51.22
C GLY A 927 6.55 -37.05 -52.04
N LEU A 928 5.53 -36.46 -51.41
CA LEU A 928 4.63 -35.49 -52.05
C LEU A 928 5.38 -34.25 -52.55
N ILE A 929 6.28 -33.68 -51.75
CA ILE A 929 7.11 -32.54 -52.17
C ILE A 929 7.98 -32.90 -53.37
N PHE A 930 8.65 -34.06 -53.37
CA PHE A 930 9.45 -34.49 -54.53
C PHE A 930 8.59 -34.72 -55.78
N SER A 931 7.39 -35.27 -55.62
CA SER A 931 6.45 -35.45 -56.71
C SER A 931 6.02 -34.12 -57.32
N GLN A 932 5.77 -33.08 -56.50
CA GLN A 932 5.47 -31.73 -56.99
C GLN A 932 6.65 -31.10 -57.73
N GLN A 933 7.88 -31.39 -57.31
CA GLN A 933 9.11 -30.94 -57.99
C GLN A 933 9.45 -31.75 -59.26
N LEU A 934 8.56 -32.64 -59.71
CA LEU A 934 8.77 -33.55 -60.84
C LEU A 934 9.96 -34.51 -60.66
N LYS A 935 10.44 -34.71 -59.41
CA LYS A 935 11.53 -35.64 -59.05
C LYS A 935 10.95 -37.00 -58.68
N PHE A 936 10.33 -37.64 -59.66
CA PHE A 936 9.49 -38.84 -59.45
C PHE A 936 10.26 -40.05 -58.89
N ASP A 937 11.50 -40.29 -59.31
CA ASP A 937 12.30 -41.40 -58.76
C ASP A 937 12.60 -41.19 -57.27
N SER A 938 12.88 -39.94 -56.86
CA SER A 938 13.06 -39.61 -55.45
C SER A 938 11.75 -39.77 -54.66
N ALA A 939 10.62 -39.35 -55.23
CA ALA A 939 9.31 -39.50 -54.61
C ALA A 939 8.98 -40.98 -54.31
N LEU A 940 9.22 -41.88 -55.28
CA LEU A 940 9.03 -43.33 -55.11
C LEU A 940 9.85 -43.89 -53.94
N VAL A 941 11.13 -43.49 -53.80
CA VAL A 941 11.98 -43.94 -52.70
C VAL A 941 11.33 -43.62 -51.35
N TYR A 942 10.82 -42.41 -51.16
CA TYR A 942 10.20 -42.01 -49.89
C TYR A 942 8.82 -42.65 -49.66
N TYR A 943 8.01 -42.84 -50.72
CA TYR A 943 6.75 -43.56 -50.59
C TYR A 943 6.96 -45.04 -50.22
N PHE A 944 7.93 -45.72 -50.83
CA PHE A 944 8.25 -47.10 -50.46
C PHE A 944 8.85 -47.21 -49.06
N LYS A 945 9.68 -46.26 -48.64
CA LYS A 945 10.14 -46.18 -47.24
C LYS A 945 8.98 -46.01 -46.27
N SER A 946 7.99 -45.17 -46.58
CA SER A 946 6.77 -45.01 -45.77
C SER A 946 5.97 -46.32 -45.72
N LEU A 947 5.81 -47.01 -46.85
CA LEU A 947 5.10 -48.30 -46.92
C LEU A 947 5.79 -49.39 -46.09
N ALA A 948 7.12 -49.45 -46.14
CA ALA A 948 7.93 -50.41 -45.38
C ALA A 948 7.90 -50.17 -43.87
N ALA A 949 7.57 -48.95 -43.43
CA ALA A 949 7.41 -48.59 -42.03
C ALA A 949 6.03 -48.96 -41.44
N ASN A 950 5.29 -49.90 -42.05
CA ASN A 950 3.93 -50.28 -41.65
C ASN A 950 2.97 -49.09 -41.55
N SER A 951 3.07 -48.14 -42.49
CA SER A 951 2.26 -46.92 -42.48
C SER A 951 0.76 -47.21 -42.51
N PRO A 952 -0.06 -46.54 -41.67
CA PRO A 952 -1.52 -46.63 -41.75
C PRO A 952 -2.08 -45.93 -43.01
N LEU A 953 -1.26 -45.24 -43.80
CA LEU A 953 -1.64 -44.49 -45.01
C LEU A 953 -1.58 -45.35 -46.29
N VAL A 954 -1.78 -46.66 -46.18
CA VAL A 954 -1.57 -47.61 -47.29
C VAL A 954 -2.30 -47.22 -48.58
N PRO A 955 -3.61 -46.84 -48.57
CA PRO A 955 -4.29 -46.41 -49.79
C PRO A 955 -3.69 -45.14 -50.40
N ASN A 956 -3.43 -44.11 -49.59
CA ASN A 956 -2.83 -42.85 -50.05
C ASN A 956 -1.46 -43.09 -50.70
N LEU A 957 -0.61 -43.92 -50.09
CA LEU A 957 0.70 -44.27 -50.63
C LEU A 957 0.59 -45.01 -51.96
N TYR A 958 -0.29 -46.01 -52.06
CA TYR A 958 -0.51 -46.71 -53.33
C TYR A 958 -1.04 -45.80 -54.42
N ASN A 959 -1.95 -44.88 -54.11
CA ASN A 959 -2.42 -43.89 -55.06
C ASN A 959 -1.28 -42.96 -55.51
N ASN A 960 -0.46 -42.46 -54.57
CA ASN A 960 0.68 -41.58 -54.87
C ASN A 960 1.74 -42.30 -55.71
N ILE A 961 2.07 -43.56 -55.39
CA ILE A 961 2.99 -44.41 -56.17
C ILE A 961 2.43 -44.65 -57.57
N GLY A 962 1.14 -44.99 -57.67
CA GLY A 962 0.45 -45.19 -58.95
C GLY A 962 0.54 -43.96 -59.84
N TYR A 963 0.16 -42.80 -59.31
CA TYR A 963 0.31 -41.51 -60.01
C TYR A 963 1.77 -41.24 -60.41
N THR A 964 2.74 -41.53 -59.55
CA THR A 964 4.16 -41.29 -59.85
C THR A 964 4.65 -42.17 -61.00
N TYR A 965 4.26 -43.45 -61.04
CA TYR A 965 4.56 -44.32 -62.18
C TYR A 965 3.87 -43.89 -63.48
N GLN A 966 2.66 -43.32 -63.37
CA GLN A 966 1.95 -42.75 -64.51
C GLN A 966 2.75 -41.60 -65.14
N GLN A 967 3.28 -40.68 -64.32
CA GLN A 967 4.13 -39.57 -64.80
C GLN A 967 5.44 -40.07 -65.42
N LEU A 968 6.01 -41.15 -64.90
CA LEU A 968 7.17 -41.85 -65.47
C LEU A 968 6.84 -42.66 -66.74
N LYS A 969 5.61 -42.60 -67.26
CA LYS A 969 5.11 -43.38 -68.41
C LYS A 969 5.19 -44.90 -68.21
N LYS A 970 5.30 -45.38 -66.98
CA LYS A 970 5.29 -46.81 -66.60
C LYS A 970 3.86 -47.24 -66.29
N TYR A 971 3.02 -47.30 -67.32
CA TYR A 971 1.57 -47.43 -67.16
C TYR A 971 1.13 -48.74 -66.49
N ASP A 972 1.79 -49.87 -66.74
CA ASP A 972 1.42 -51.14 -66.10
C ASP A 972 1.70 -51.14 -64.59
N SER A 973 2.83 -50.55 -64.18
CA SER A 973 3.13 -50.32 -62.77
C SER A 973 2.13 -49.36 -62.14
N SER A 974 1.74 -48.28 -62.83
CA SER A 974 0.69 -47.36 -62.36
C SER A 974 -0.61 -48.11 -62.09
N LEU A 975 -1.12 -48.86 -63.08
CA LEU A 975 -2.35 -49.62 -62.95
C LEU A 975 -2.29 -50.63 -61.80
N TYR A 976 -1.15 -51.32 -61.62
CA TYR A 976 -0.95 -52.26 -60.53
C TYR A 976 -1.12 -51.60 -59.16
N TYR A 977 -0.43 -50.48 -58.90
CA TYR A 977 -0.51 -49.80 -57.62
C TYR A 977 -1.85 -49.08 -57.39
N LEU A 978 -2.45 -48.51 -58.42
CA LEU A 978 -3.79 -47.92 -58.31
C LEU A 978 -4.86 -48.98 -58.01
N ARG A 979 -4.76 -50.18 -58.59
CA ARG A 979 -5.64 -51.32 -58.23
C ARG A 979 -5.38 -51.80 -56.80
N LYS A 980 -4.13 -51.81 -56.34
CA LYS A 980 -3.82 -52.09 -54.93
C LYS A 980 -4.43 -51.06 -53.98
N CYS A 981 -4.40 -49.78 -54.35
CA CYS A 981 -5.09 -48.73 -53.60
C CYS A 981 -6.58 -49.07 -53.43
N LEU A 982 -7.27 -49.41 -54.51
CA LEU A 982 -8.69 -49.76 -54.47
C LEU A 982 -8.99 -51.10 -53.80
N SER A 983 -8.02 -52.02 -53.78
CA SER A 983 -8.14 -53.27 -53.01
C SER A 983 -8.07 -53.00 -51.51
N ALA A 984 -7.34 -51.97 -51.10
CA ALA A 984 -7.24 -51.54 -49.71
C ALA A 984 -8.40 -50.63 -49.29
N ASP A 985 -8.85 -49.73 -50.16
CA ASP A 985 -10.00 -48.85 -49.95
C ASP A 985 -10.78 -48.68 -51.28
N PRO A 986 -11.89 -49.41 -51.46
CA PRO A 986 -12.75 -49.29 -52.64
C PRO A 986 -13.41 -47.91 -52.80
N GLY A 987 -13.45 -47.10 -51.74
CA GLY A 987 -14.00 -45.74 -51.72
C GLY A 987 -12.98 -44.65 -52.08
N PHE A 988 -11.73 -45.00 -52.41
CA PHE A 988 -10.68 -44.02 -52.68
C PHE A 988 -10.85 -43.35 -54.06
N ALA A 989 -11.65 -42.29 -54.13
CA ALA A 989 -12.05 -41.66 -55.39
C ALA A 989 -10.86 -41.30 -56.30
N SER A 990 -9.81 -40.65 -55.79
CA SER A 990 -8.67 -40.21 -56.60
C SER A 990 -7.95 -41.34 -57.35
N ALA A 991 -8.01 -42.59 -56.84
CA ALA A 991 -7.43 -43.73 -57.53
C ALA A 991 -8.23 -44.09 -58.80
N TYR A 992 -9.55 -43.96 -58.79
CA TYR A 992 -10.37 -44.13 -60.01
C TYR A 992 -10.09 -43.04 -61.03
N TYR A 993 -9.89 -41.79 -60.61
CA TYR A 993 -9.50 -40.71 -61.52
C TYR A 993 -8.15 -41.00 -62.19
N ASN A 994 -7.14 -41.37 -61.40
CA ASN A 994 -5.80 -41.71 -61.90
C ASN A 994 -5.81 -42.97 -62.80
N LEU A 995 -6.65 -43.97 -62.48
CA LEU A 995 -6.86 -45.14 -63.34
C LEU A 995 -7.48 -44.72 -64.68
N GLY A 996 -8.51 -43.88 -64.62
CA GLY A 996 -9.16 -43.33 -65.80
C GLY A 996 -8.15 -42.68 -66.75
N TYR A 997 -7.33 -41.77 -66.22
CA TYR A 997 -6.28 -41.10 -66.99
C TYR A 997 -5.20 -42.08 -67.48
N THR A 998 -4.81 -43.08 -66.68
CA THR A 998 -3.80 -44.09 -67.09
C THR A 998 -4.30 -44.98 -68.23
N TYR A 999 -5.57 -45.39 -68.20
CA TYR A 999 -6.17 -46.18 -69.28
C TYR A 999 -6.29 -45.41 -70.59
N GLU A 1000 -6.62 -44.11 -70.53
CA GLU A 1000 -6.62 -43.27 -71.75
C GLU A 1000 -5.24 -43.25 -72.38
N LEU A 1001 -4.18 -43.03 -71.61
CA LEU A 1001 -2.80 -42.99 -72.12
C LEU A 1001 -2.37 -44.32 -72.76
N LYS A 1002 -3.00 -45.45 -72.39
CA LYS A 1002 -2.82 -46.76 -73.05
C LYS A 1002 -3.76 -47.00 -74.24
N GLY A 1003 -4.60 -46.04 -74.61
CA GLY A 1003 -5.60 -46.17 -75.67
C GLY A 1003 -6.87 -46.94 -75.28
N MET A 1004 -7.03 -47.31 -74.00
CA MET A 1004 -8.17 -48.10 -73.51
C MET A 1004 -9.34 -47.21 -73.09
N LEU A 1005 -9.99 -46.58 -74.06
CA LEU A 1005 -10.99 -45.52 -73.83
C LEU A 1005 -12.20 -45.97 -72.99
N ASP A 1006 -12.74 -47.19 -73.19
CA ASP A 1006 -13.89 -47.66 -72.40
C ASP A 1006 -13.56 -47.87 -70.92
N SER A 1007 -12.35 -48.38 -70.64
CA SER A 1007 -11.84 -48.50 -69.28
C SER A 1007 -11.59 -47.12 -68.65
N ALA A 1008 -11.10 -46.15 -69.43
CA ALA A 1008 -10.93 -44.78 -68.97
C ALA A 1008 -12.27 -44.14 -68.56
N ILE A 1009 -13.29 -44.28 -69.40
CA ILE A 1009 -14.64 -43.77 -69.16
C ILE A 1009 -15.25 -44.44 -67.92
N TYR A 1010 -15.16 -45.78 -67.81
CA TYR A 1010 -15.70 -46.52 -66.66
C TYR A 1010 -15.15 -45.99 -65.33
N ASN A 1011 -13.82 -45.84 -65.23
CA ASN A 1011 -13.18 -45.41 -64.00
C ASN A 1011 -13.52 -43.95 -63.66
N ASN A 1012 -13.56 -43.05 -64.64
CA ASN A 1012 -13.97 -41.66 -64.38
C ASN A 1012 -15.46 -41.54 -63.97
N LYS A 1013 -16.35 -42.41 -64.48
CA LYS A 1013 -17.74 -42.47 -63.98
C LYS A 1013 -17.80 -42.98 -62.53
N LYS A 1014 -16.98 -43.98 -62.18
CA LYS A 1014 -16.85 -44.45 -60.79
C LYS A 1014 -16.33 -43.37 -59.86
N TYR A 1015 -15.35 -42.57 -60.29
CA TYR A 1015 -14.91 -41.39 -59.55
C TYR A 1015 -16.08 -40.45 -59.22
N LEU A 1016 -16.90 -40.07 -60.22
CA LEU A 1016 -18.05 -39.18 -60.01
C LEU A 1016 -19.09 -39.76 -59.05
N SER A 1017 -19.28 -41.08 -59.05
CA SER A 1017 -20.23 -41.75 -58.13
C SER A 1017 -19.79 -41.70 -56.67
N ILE A 1018 -18.49 -41.50 -56.41
CA ILE A 1018 -17.91 -41.49 -55.07
C ILE A 1018 -17.61 -40.05 -54.62
N ALA A 1019 -16.93 -39.27 -55.46
CA ALA A 1019 -16.54 -37.89 -55.16
C ALA A 1019 -17.67 -36.87 -55.33
N GLY A 1020 -18.77 -37.25 -55.97
CA GLY A 1020 -19.83 -36.34 -56.37
C GLY A 1020 -19.52 -35.61 -57.69
N PRO A 1021 -20.35 -34.63 -58.07
CA PRO A 1021 -20.24 -33.96 -59.36
C PRO A 1021 -18.95 -33.14 -59.45
N ASP A 1022 -18.10 -33.44 -60.45
CA ASP A 1022 -16.85 -32.74 -60.74
C ASP A 1022 -16.84 -32.24 -62.20
N ALA A 1023 -16.70 -30.93 -62.37
CA ALA A 1023 -16.77 -30.28 -63.67
C ALA A 1023 -15.64 -30.76 -64.61
N LYS A 1024 -14.40 -30.86 -64.10
CA LYS A 1024 -13.24 -31.27 -64.89
C LYS A 1024 -13.39 -32.70 -65.38
N VAL A 1025 -13.92 -33.57 -64.53
CA VAL A 1025 -14.12 -34.97 -64.90
C VAL A 1025 -15.29 -35.14 -65.88
N ASN A 1026 -16.37 -34.37 -65.73
CA ASN A 1026 -17.45 -34.36 -66.74
C ASN A 1026 -16.92 -33.89 -68.11
N MET A 1027 -16.15 -32.79 -68.16
CA MET A 1027 -15.48 -32.34 -69.38
C MET A 1027 -14.59 -33.43 -69.97
N TYR A 1028 -13.78 -34.07 -69.14
CA TYR A 1028 -12.85 -35.11 -69.56
C TYR A 1028 -13.57 -36.35 -70.13
N ILE A 1029 -14.65 -36.82 -69.49
CA ILE A 1029 -15.48 -37.92 -70.02
C ILE A 1029 -16.10 -37.54 -71.37
N ALA A 1030 -16.57 -36.29 -71.53
CA ALA A 1030 -17.14 -35.82 -72.79
C ALA A 1030 -16.11 -35.89 -73.93
N MET A 1031 -14.88 -35.45 -73.69
CA MET A 1031 -13.77 -35.54 -74.66
C MET A 1031 -13.41 -36.98 -75.00
N LEU A 1032 -13.43 -37.91 -74.03
CA LEU A 1032 -13.21 -39.33 -74.28
C LEU A 1032 -14.28 -39.92 -75.20
N TYR A 1033 -15.55 -39.50 -75.06
CA TYR A 1033 -16.62 -39.93 -75.96
C TYR A 1033 -16.50 -39.32 -77.36
N GLU A 1034 -16.02 -38.07 -77.49
CA GLU A 1034 -15.74 -37.48 -78.81
C GLU A 1034 -14.61 -38.22 -79.54
N LYS A 1035 -13.56 -38.66 -78.83
CA LYS A 1035 -12.52 -39.53 -79.42
C LYS A 1035 -13.04 -40.88 -79.91
N GLN A 1036 -14.19 -41.33 -79.42
CA GLN A 1036 -14.90 -42.52 -79.92
C GLN A 1036 -15.96 -42.18 -80.97
N GLU A 1037 -16.05 -40.92 -81.40
CA GLU A 1037 -17.09 -40.42 -82.32
C GLU A 1037 -18.53 -40.61 -81.79
N LYS A 1038 -18.71 -40.73 -80.46
CA LYS A 1038 -20.00 -40.93 -79.79
C LYS A 1038 -20.61 -39.61 -79.30
N SER A 1039 -20.99 -38.75 -80.24
CA SER A 1039 -21.42 -37.37 -79.94
C SER A 1039 -22.65 -37.25 -79.03
N ASP A 1040 -23.59 -38.21 -79.04
CA ASP A 1040 -24.74 -38.21 -78.12
C ASP A 1040 -24.33 -38.46 -76.67
N SER A 1041 -23.35 -39.35 -76.46
CA SER A 1041 -22.81 -39.60 -75.13
C SER A 1041 -22.00 -38.40 -74.63
N ALA A 1042 -21.18 -37.79 -75.50
CA ALA A 1042 -20.42 -36.58 -75.16
C ALA A 1042 -21.34 -35.41 -74.75
N LEU A 1043 -22.46 -35.22 -75.45
CA LEU A 1043 -23.43 -34.16 -75.18
C LEU A 1043 -23.95 -34.17 -73.74
N VAL A 1044 -24.21 -35.35 -73.15
CA VAL A 1044 -24.69 -35.48 -71.76
C VAL A 1044 -23.67 -34.88 -70.79
N TYR A 1045 -22.39 -35.21 -70.98
CA TYR A 1045 -21.33 -34.78 -70.08
C TYR A 1045 -20.93 -33.31 -70.30
N TYR A 1046 -21.01 -32.79 -71.53
CA TYR A 1046 -20.86 -31.35 -71.78
C TYR A 1046 -21.99 -30.53 -71.15
N LYS A 1047 -23.23 -31.03 -71.14
CA LYS A 1047 -24.35 -30.40 -70.42
C LYS A 1047 -24.12 -30.38 -68.91
N ASN A 1048 -23.64 -31.48 -68.33
CA ASN A 1048 -23.29 -31.50 -66.91
C ASN A 1048 -22.19 -30.46 -66.61
N TYR A 1049 -21.13 -30.41 -67.43
CA TYR A 1049 -20.07 -29.43 -67.29
C TYR A 1049 -20.58 -27.97 -67.35
N TYR A 1050 -21.48 -27.68 -68.29
CA TYR A 1050 -22.13 -26.38 -68.42
C TYR A 1050 -23.02 -26.04 -67.21
N ASN A 1051 -23.88 -26.97 -66.77
CA ASN A 1051 -24.79 -26.77 -65.63
C ASN A 1051 -24.04 -26.54 -64.31
N MET A 1052 -22.76 -26.94 -64.24
CA MET A 1052 -21.87 -26.66 -63.12
C MET A 1052 -21.21 -25.26 -63.19
N GLY A 1053 -21.71 -24.38 -64.06
CA GLY A 1053 -21.27 -22.98 -64.18
C GLY A 1053 -20.09 -22.75 -65.15
N ASN A 1054 -19.68 -23.76 -65.92
CA ASN A 1054 -18.56 -23.63 -66.86
C ASN A 1054 -19.08 -23.30 -68.26
N ALA A 1055 -19.08 -22.01 -68.60
CA ALA A 1055 -19.61 -21.51 -69.87
C ALA A 1055 -18.94 -22.12 -71.12
N GLY A 1056 -17.69 -22.56 -71.02
CA GLY A 1056 -17.01 -23.29 -72.10
C GLY A 1056 -17.74 -24.57 -72.54
N GLY A 1057 -18.55 -25.20 -71.67
CA GLY A 1057 -19.39 -26.33 -72.05
C GLY A 1057 -20.45 -25.99 -73.10
N ALA A 1058 -20.98 -24.76 -73.08
CA ALA A 1058 -21.95 -24.30 -74.07
C ALA A 1058 -21.32 -24.25 -75.48
N TYR A 1059 -20.05 -23.90 -75.60
CA TYR A 1059 -19.35 -23.90 -76.90
C TYR A 1059 -19.33 -25.29 -77.54
N TYR A 1060 -18.93 -26.32 -76.78
CA TYR A 1060 -18.89 -27.71 -77.28
C TYR A 1060 -20.28 -28.26 -77.60
N ILE A 1061 -21.28 -27.92 -76.78
CA ILE A 1061 -22.69 -28.24 -77.08
C ILE A 1061 -23.12 -27.58 -78.41
N GLY A 1062 -22.74 -26.32 -78.60
CA GLY A 1062 -22.96 -25.57 -79.84
C GLY A 1062 -22.34 -26.26 -81.06
N ASN A 1063 -21.09 -26.71 -80.95
CA ASN A 1063 -20.39 -27.46 -82.03
C ASN A 1063 -21.13 -28.74 -82.41
N ILE A 1064 -21.60 -29.52 -81.43
CA ILE A 1064 -22.37 -30.75 -81.68
C ILE A 1064 -23.67 -30.44 -82.42
N TYR A 1065 -24.40 -29.39 -82.02
CA TYR A 1065 -25.64 -29.00 -82.72
C TYR A 1065 -25.38 -28.40 -84.10
N TYR A 1066 -24.30 -27.65 -84.27
CA TYR A 1066 -23.87 -27.09 -85.55
C TYR A 1066 -23.57 -28.21 -86.57
N GLY A 1067 -22.81 -29.24 -86.16
CA GLY A 1067 -22.53 -30.41 -86.99
C GLY A 1067 -23.76 -31.23 -87.38
N ARG A 1068 -24.87 -31.08 -86.65
CA ARG A 1068 -26.18 -31.70 -86.95
C ARG A 1068 -27.09 -30.79 -87.79
N SER A 1069 -26.58 -29.66 -88.28
CA SER A 1069 -27.36 -28.63 -88.98
C SER A 1069 -28.53 -28.06 -88.16
N LYS A 1070 -28.49 -28.17 -86.82
CA LYS A 1070 -29.50 -27.60 -85.91
C LYS A 1070 -29.09 -26.19 -85.49
N PHE A 1071 -29.14 -25.27 -86.45
CA PHE A 1071 -28.54 -23.94 -86.30
C PHE A 1071 -29.14 -23.12 -85.15
N ASP A 1072 -30.45 -23.20 -84.91
CA ASP A 1072 -31.10 -22.51 -83.76
C ASP A 1072 -30.53 -22.94 -82.41
N SER A 1073 -30.35 -24.25 -82.22
CA SER A 1073 -29.75 -24.79 -81.00
C SER A 1073 -28.28 -24.40 -80.91
N SER A 1074 -27.54 -24.44 -82.02
CA SER A 1074 -26.13 -24.04 -82.01
C SER A 1074 -25.95 -22.56 -81.66
N ILE A 1075 -26.77 -21.66 -82.22
CA ILE A 1075 -26.76 -20.22 -81.93
C ILE A 1075 -27.04 -20.00 -80.45
N PHE A 1076 -28.09 -20.62 -79.90
CA PHE A 1076 -28.42 -20.47 -78.49
C PHE A 1076 -27.23 -20.76 -77.57
N TYR A 1077 -26.53 -21.88 -77.79
CA TYR A 1077 -25.41 -22.25 -76.94
C TYR A 1077 -24.12 -21.45 -77.22
N TYR A 1078 -23.88 -21.04 -78.46
CA TYR A 1078 -22.77 -20.11 -78.74
C TYR A 1078 -23.03 -18.72 -78.15
N GLU A 1079 -24.27 -18.22 -78.16
CA GLU A 1079 -24.65 -16.97 -77.49
C GLU A 1079 -24.45 -17.08 -75.98
N LYS A 1080 -24.77 -18.22 -75.35
CA LYS A 1080 -24.43 -18.44 -73.93
C LYS A 1080 -22.93 -18.41 -73.65
N THR A 1081 -22.12 -18.88 -74.59
CA THR A 1081 -20.65 -18.77 -74.49
C THR A 1081 -20.22 -17.31 -74.60
N TYR A 1082 -20.78 -16.59 -75.58
CA TYR A 1082 -20.50 -15.18 -75.81
C TYR A 1082 -20.93 -14.28 -74.64
N ASP A 1083 -22.14 -14.43 -74.12
CA ASP A 1083 -22.66 -13.62 -73.01
C ASP A 1083 -21.75 -13.68 -71.77
N PHE A 1084 -21.13 -14.84 -71.54
CA PHE A 1084 -20.26 -15.06 -70.41
C PHE A 1084 -18.85 -14.48 -70.61
N TYR A 1085 -18.21 -14.76 -71.76
CA TYR A 1085 -16.82 -14.33 -72.03
C TYR A 1085 -16.72 -12.97 -72.74
N LYS A 1086 -17.80 -12.49 -73.33
CA LYS A 1086 -17.90 -11.25 -74.13
C LYS A 1086 -16.75 -11.13 -75.13
N ASP A 1087 -16.03 -10.01 -75.11
CA ASP A 1087 -14.93 -9.70 -76.01
C ASP A 1087 -13.69 -10.58 -75.79
N SER A 1088 -13.65 -11.38 -74.71
CA SER A 1088 -12.63 -12.41 -74.48
C SER A 1088 -13.01 -13.79 -75.03
N SER A 1089 -14.20 -13.94 -75.61
CA SER A 1089 -14.57 -15.17 -76.32
C SER A 1089 -13.68 -15.30 -77.56
N GLY A 1090 -12.85 -16.35 -77.63
CA GLY A 1090 -11.89 -16.52 -78.73
C GLY A 1090 -12.53 -16.40 -80.12
N SER A 1091 -11.75 -16.02 -81.14
CA SER A 1091 -12.24 -15.74 -82.50
C SER A 1091 -13.18 -16.82 -83.03
N THR A 1092 -12.91 -18.08 -82.69
CA THR A 1092 -13.71 -19.24 -83.04
C THR A 1092 -15.17 -19.19 -82.57
N THR A 1093 -15.50 -18.51 -81.47
CA THR A 1093 -16.90 -18.38 -81.01
C THR A 1093 -17.67 -17.39 -81.86
N PHE A 1094 -17.06 -16.23 -82.14
CA PHE A 1094 -17.61 -15.23 -83.06
C PHE A 1094 -17.76 -15.78 -84.47
N GLU A 1095 -16.74 -16.48 -84.97
CA GLU A 1095 -16.76 -17.14 -86.28
C GLU A 1095 -17.89 -18.18 -86.35
N ARG A 1096 -18.05 -19.03 -85.33
CA ARG A 1096 -19.13 -20.04 -85.27
C ARG A 1096 -20.53 -19.39 -85.18
N LEU A 1097 -20.68 -18.28 -84.45
CA LEU A 1097 -21.93 -17.50 -84.44
C LEU A 1097 -22.23 -16.91 -85.81
N GLY A 1098 -21.24 -16.26 -86.44
CA GLY A 1098 -21.35 -15.70 -87.78
C GLY A 1098 -21.81 -16.76 -88.78
N TYR A 1099 -21.13 -17.91 -88.83
CA TYR A 1099 -21.52 -19.02 -89.70
C TYR A 1099 -22.90 -19.60 -89.39
N SER A 1100 -23.26 -19.76 -88.12
CA SER A 1100 -24.58 -20.30 -87.75
C SER A 1100 -25.70 -19.36 -88.16
N TYR A 1101 -25.49 -18.04 -88.05
CA TYR A 1101 -26.43 -17.02 -88.55
C TYR A 1101 -26.45 -16.95 -90.07
N LEU A 1102 -25.31 -17.06 -90.75
CA LEU A 1102 -25.20 -17.11 -92.20
C LEU A 1102 -26.03 -18.26 -92.79
N ARG A 1103 -25.89 -19.47 -92.23
CA ARG A 1103 -26.64 -20.66 -92.66
C ARG A 1103 -28.14 -20.60 -92.33
N LYS A 1104 -28.56 -19.65 -91.48
CA LYS A 1104 -29.97 -19.38 -91.14
C LYS A 1104 -30.56 -18.19 -91.94
N ASN A 1105 -29.88 -17.71 -92.98
CA ASN A 1105 -30.26 -16.50 -93.75
C ASN A 1105 -30.35 -15.21 -92.89
N GLY A 1106 -29.67 -15.16 -91.74
CA GLY A 1106 -29.61 -13.99 -90.86
C GLY A 1106 -28.41 -13.09 -91.19
N LEU A 1107 -28.40 -12.51 -92.39
CA LEU A 1107 -27.23 -11.80 -92.95
C LEU A 1107 -26.71 -10.67 -92.04
N ASP A 1108 -27.59 -9.82 -91.50
CA ASP A 1108 -27.16 -8.69 -90.65
C ASP A 1108 -26.42 -9.13 -89.38
N LYS A 1109 -26.92 -10.18 -88.71
CA LYS A 1109 -26.29 -10.73 -87.51
C LYS A 1109 -25.01 -11.50 -87.86
N SER A 1110 -24.99 -12.21 -88.99
CA SER A 1110 -23.77 -12.85 -89.48
C SER A 1110 -22.66 -11.83 -89.70
N LEU A 1111 -22.98 -10.71 -90.35
CA LEU A 1111 -22.03 -9.62 -90.60
C LEU A 1111 -21.57 -8.97 -89.30
N TYR A 1112 -22.47 -8.75 -88.36
CA TYR A 1112 -22.13 -8.21 -87.04
C TYR A 1112 -21.05 -9.05 -86.36
N TYR A 1113 -21.23 -10.38 -86.27
CA TYR A 1113 -20.28 -11.25 -85.59
C TYR A 1113 -18.95 -11.42 -86.35
N PHE A 1114 -18.97 -11.48 -87.68
CA PHE A 1114 -17.73 -11.51 -88.47
C PHE A 1114 -16.94 -10.19 -88.36
N ASN A 1115 -17.61 -9.03 -88.38
CA ASN A 1115 -16.95 -7.74 -88.15
C ASN A 1115 -16.45 -7.60 -86.71
N ALA A 1116 -17.17 -8.16 -85.73
CA ALA A 1116 -16.68 -8.21 -84.36
C ALA A 1116 -15.41 -9.07 -84.24
N ALA A 1117 -15.39 -10.25 -84.88
CA ALA A 1117 -14.20 -11.09 -84.94
C ALA A 1117 -13.02 -10.37 -85.63
N ASP A 1118 -13.25 -9.66 -86.73
CA ASP A 1118 -12.16 -9.05 -87.50
C ASP A 1118 -11.55 -7.89 -86.73
N ARG A 1119 -12.39 -7.03 -86.14
CA ARG A 1119 -11.95 -5.92 -85.27
C ARG A 1119 -11.14 -6.37 -84.07
N LEU A 1120 -11.40 -7.55 -83.52
CA LEU A 1120 -10.72 -8.03 -82.32
C LEU A 1120 -9.46 -8.83 -82.66
N TYR A 1121 -9.49 -9.66 -83.70
CA TYR A 1121 -8.46 -10.68 -83.94
C TYR A 1121 -7.65 -10.46 -85.23
N HIS A 1122 -8.18 -9.72 -86.20
CA HIS A 1122 -7.52 -9.38 -87.48
C HIS A 1122 -6.92 -10.59 -88.22
N ASN A 1123 -7.47 -11.79 -88.03
CA ASN A 1123 -6.88 -13.03 -88.53
C ASN A 1123 -7.35 -13.36 -89.96
N ALA A 1124 -6.55 -14.15 -90.68
CA ALA A 1124 -6.81 -14.53 -92.07
C ALA A 1124 -8.18 -15.20 -92.27
N ASN A 1125 -8.56 -16.08 -91.32
CA ASN A 1125 -9.82 -16.82 -91.37
C ASN A 1125 -11.03 -15.89 -91.26
N THR A 1126 -10.98 -14.86 -90.43
CA THR A 1126 -12.12 -13.95 -90.29
C THR A 1126 -12.32 -13.11 -91.55
N LYS A 1127 -11.23 -12.66 -92.17
CA LYS A 1127 -11.29 -11.96 -93.47
C LYS A 1127 -11.80 -12.86 -94.58
N TYR A 1128 -11.40 -14.13 -94.57
CA TYR A 1128 -11.96 -15.14 -95.46
C TYR A 1128 -13.46 -15.33 -95.21
N ASN A 1129 -13.91 -15.40 -93.95
CA ASN A 1129 -15.33 -15.52 -93.62
C ASN A 1129 -16.14 -14.28 -94.06
N LEU A 1130 -15.56 -13.07 -93.95
CA LEU A 1130 -16.17 -11.83 -94.49
C LEU A 1130 -16.24 -11.85 -96.02
N CYS A 1131 -15.23 -12.41 -96.70
CA CYS A 1131 -15.28 -12.67 -98.14
C CYS A 1131 -16.46 -13.59 -98.49
N CYS A 1132 -16.58 -14.75 -97.83
CA CYS A 1132 -17.69 -15.68 -98.04
C CYS A 1132 -19.05 -15.02 -97.79
N TYR A 1133 -19.16 -14.19 -96.74
CA TYR A 1133 -20.36 -13.41 -96.47
C TYR A 1133 -20.71 -12.46 -97.62
N TYR A 1134 -19.78 -11.58 -98.03
CA TYR A 1134 -20.05 -10.57 -99.07
C TYR A 1134 -20.28 -11.19 -100.45
N SER A 1135 -19.63 -12.33 -100.72
CA SER A 1135 -19.85 -13.15 -101.92
C SER A 1135 -21.32 -13.60 -101.98
N LEU A 1136 -21.82 -14.20 -100.90
CA LEU A 1136 -23.23 -14.63 -100.80
C LEU A 1136 -24.23 -13.46 -100.75
N ALA A 1137 -23.85 -12.33 -100.15
CA ALA A 1137 -24.67 -11.12 -100.10
C ALA A 1137 -24.73 -10.36 -101.45
N GLY A 1138 -23.92 -10.76 -102.45
CA GLY A 1138 -23.90 -10.17 -103.79
C GLY A 1138 -23.04 -8.92 -103.94
N ASP A 1139 -22.33 -8.47 -102.89
CA ASP A 1139 -21.39 -7.34 -102.95
C ASP A 1139 -20.00 -7.83 -103.39
N LYS A 1140 -19.90 -8.17 -104.67
CA LYS A 1140 -18.69 -8.75 -105.27
C LYS A 1140 -17.42 -7.90 -105.06
N PRO A 1141 -17.44 -6.55 -105.21
CA PRO A 1141 -16.25 -5.74 -104.99
C PRO A 1141 -15.70 -5.87 -103.57
N LYS A 1142 -16.57 -5.82 -102.54
CA LYS A 1142 -16.13 -6.02 -101.15
C LYS A 1142 -15.69 -7.45 -100.90
N ALA A 1143 -16.37 -8.44 -101.46
CA ALA A 1143 -15.98 -9.83 -101.32
C ALA A 1143 -14.56 -10.09 -101.82
N LEU A 1144 -14.20 -9.52 -102.97
CA LEU A 1144 -12.86 -9.62 -103.56
C LEU A 1144 -11.80 -8.84 -102.77
N ASP A 1145 -12.16 -7.69 -102.19
CA ASP A 1145 -11.26 -6.94 -101.32
C ASP A 1145 -10.92 -7.74 -100.05
N TYR A 1146 -11.93 -8.27 -99.35
CA TYR A 1146 -11.70 -9.13 -98.18
C TYR A 1146 -10.99 -10.43 -98.55
N PHE A 1147 -11.22 -10.99 -99.74
CA PHE A 1147 -10.47 -12.15 -100.25
C PHE A 1147 -8.98 -11.83 -100.37
N GLU A 1148 -8.64 -10.73 -101.03
CA GLU A 1148 -7.26 -10.24 -101.14
C GLU A 1148 -6.63 -10.00 -99.77
N GLN A 1149 -7.37 -9.39 -98.85
CA GLN A 1149 -6.90 -9.17 -97.49
C GLN A 1149 -6.69 -10.49 -96.73
N ALA A 1150 -7.54 -11.50 -96.91
CA ALA A 1150 -7.37 -12.82 -96.28
C ALA A 1150 -6.08 -13.48 -96.77
N LEU A 1151 -5.80 -13.44 -98.08
CA LEU A 1151 -4.58 -13.98 -98.67
C LEU A 1151 -3.33 -13.23 -98.19
N LYS A 1152 -3.36 -11.90 -98.13
CA LYS A 1152 -2.30 -11.08 -97.54
C LYS A 1152 -2.03 -11.41 -96.08
N ASN A 1153 -3.05 -11.89 -95.36
CA ASN A 1153 -2.94 -12.31 -93.96
C ASN A 1153 -2.60 -13.81 -93.81
N ASN A 1154 -2.00 -14.44 -94.83
CA ASN A 1154 -1.57 -15.84 -94.83
C ASN A 1154 -2.71 -16.87 -94.75
N PHE A 1155 -3.87 -16.58 -95.36
CA PHE A 1155 -4.87 -17.62 -95.60
C PHE A 1155 -4.36 -18.57 -96.70
N THR A 1156 -3.97 -19.79 -96.32
CA THR A 1156 -3.22 -20.71 -97.19
C THR A 1156 -4.02 -21.95 -97.65
N ASN A 1157 -5.27 -22.10 -97.20
CA ASN A 1157 -6.05 -23.31 -97.45
C ASN A 1157 -6.72 -23.31 -98.82
N PHE A 1158 -5.93 -23.53 -99.87
CA PHE A 1158 -6.40 -23.58 -101.25
C PHE A 1158 -7.46 -24.66 -101.48
N ASP A 1159 -7.32 -25.83 -100.85
CA ASP A 1159 -8.24 -26.95 -101.04
C ASP A 1159 -9.63 -26.58 -100.49
N HIS A 1160 -9.69 -25.80 -99.41
CA HIS A 1160 -10.94 -25.22 -98.91
C HIS A 1160 -11.53 -24.19 -99.89
N ILE A 1161 -10.72 -23.26 -100.40
CA ILE A 1161 -11.15 -22.27 -101.40
C ILE A 1161 -11.78 -22.94 -102.62
N GLN A 1162 -11.24 -24.07 -103.07
CA GLN A 1162 -11.71 -24.78 -104.25
C GLN A 1162 -13.12 -25.35 -104.08
N ILE A 1163 -13.44 -25.89 -102.91
CA ILE A 1163 -14.71 -26.59 -102.65
C ILE A 1163 -15.75 -25.73 -101.95
N ASP A 1164 -15.37 -24.56 -101.44
CA ASP A 1164 -16.26 -23.70 -100.66
C ASP A 1164 -17.30 -23.00 -101.55
N LYS A 1165 -18.52 -23.54 -101.56
CA LYS A 1165 -19.63 -23.03 -102.36
C LYS A 1165 -19.99 -21.57 -102.04
N ASP A 1166 -19.60 -21.05 -100.88
CA ASP A 1166 -19.88 -19.67 -100.50
C ASP A 1166 -19.17 -18.65 -101.42
N LEU A 1167 -18.11 -19.08 -102.13
CA LEU A 1167 -17.38 -18.25 -103.09
C LEU A 1167 -17.93 -18.29 -104.51
N ASP A 1168 -18.87 -19.20 -104.83
CA ASP A 1168 -19.41 -19.39 -106.18
C ASP A 1168 -19.82 -18.07 -106.90
N PRO A 1169 -20.46 -17.09 -106.22
CA PRO A 1169 -20.81 -15.80 -106.81
C PRO A 1169 -19.64 -14.95 -107.34
N ILE A 1170 -18.42 -15.13 -106.83
CA ILE A 1170 -17.23 -14.34 -107.19
C ILE A 1170 -16.18 -15.14 -107.97
N ARG A 1171 -16.32 -16.47 -108.09
CA ARG A 1171 -15.32 -17.35 -108.72
C ARG A 1171 -14.96 -16.97 -110.15
N GLN A 1172 -15.90 -16.41 -110.90
CA GLN A 1172 -15.73 -16.03 -112.31
C GLN A 1172 -15.20 -14.60 -112.49
N GLU A 1173 -15.03 -13.84 -111.40
CA GLU A 1173 -14.52 -12.48 -111.46
C GLU A 1173 -13.04 -12.48 -111.82
N ALA A 1174 -12.63 -11.63 -112.77
CA ALA A 1174 -11.24 -11.57 -113.24
C ALA A 1174 -10.24 -11.34 -112.09
N LYS A 1175 -10.60 -10.46 -111.14
CA LYS A 1175 -9.78 -10.17 -109.95
C LYS A 1175 -9.63 -11.38 -109.03
N PHE A 1176 -10.66 -12.23 -108.90
CA PHE A 1176 -10.57 -13.46 -108.09
C PHE A 1176 -9.54 -14.43 -108.68
N ILE A 1177 -9.61 -14.63 -110.00
CA ILE A 1177 -8.70 -15.49 -110.74
C ILE A 1177 -7.26 -14.97 -110.66
N GLU A 1178 -7.07 -13.65 -110.77
CA GLU A 1178 -5.76 -13.01 -110.65
C GLU A 1178 -5.16 -13.22 -109.26
N LEU A 1179 -5.94 -13.02 -108.20
CA LEU A 1179 -5.49 -13.25 -106.82
C LEU A 1179 -5.10 -14.72 -106.59
N LEU A 1180 -5.83 -15.69 -107.16
CA LEU A 1180 -5.44 -17.10 -107.07
C LEU A 1180 -4.11 -17.38 -107.79
N LYS A 1181 -3.91 -16.81 -108.99
CA LYS A 1181 -2.63 -16.93 -109.72
C LYS A 1181 -1.47 -16.30 -108.95
N GLN A 1182 -1.72 -15.18 -108.28
CA GLN A 1182 -0.70 -14.44 -107.54
C GLN A 1182 -0.27 -15.17 -106.25
N TYR A 1183 -1.24 -15.61 -105.44
CA TYR A 1183 -0.96 -16.16 -104.10
C TYR A 1183 -0.84 -17.69 -104.09
N PHE A 1184 -1.35 -18.40 -105.11
CA PHE A 1184 -1.25 -19.85 -105.26
C PHE A 1184 -0.81 -20.28 -106.67
N PRO A 1185 0.31 -19.77 -107.19
CA PRO A 1185 0.72 -20.00 -108.59
C PRO A 1185 0.89 -21.50 -108.94
N ASP A 1186 1.37 -22.31 -107.99
CA ASP A 1186 1.64 -23.74 -108.22
C ASP A 1186 0.40 -24.62 -108.07
N LYS A 1187 -0.56 -24.24 -107.21
CA LYS A 1187 -1.84 -24.96 -107.07
C LYS A 1187 -2.87 -24.52 -108.11
N TYR A 1188 -2.71 -23.34 -108.69
CA TYR A 1188 -3.59 -22.80 -109.73
C TYR A 1188 -3.26 -23.37 -111.13
N LYS A 1189 -1.97 -23.61 -111.41
CA LYS A 1189 -1.54 -24.40 -112.58
C LYS A 1189 -2.11 -25.81 -112.50
#